data_AF-A0A8H7FL50-F1
#
_entry.id   AF-A0A8H7FL50-F1
#
_cell.length_a   1.000
_cell.length_b   1.000
_cell.length_c   1.000
_cell.angle_alpha   90.00
_cell.angle_beta   90.00
_cell.angle_gamma   90.00
#
_symmetry.space_group_name_H-M   'P 1'
#
loop_
_entity.id
_entity.type
_entity.pdbx_description
1 polymer ?
#
loop_
_entity_poly.entity_id
_entity_poly.type
_entity_poly.pdbx_seq_one_letter_code
_entity_poly.pdbx_strand_id
1 'polypeptide(L)'
;MWAGIAGSTVDNGTGYEVALSIHDSVYNTDFASDTIPCDLTKPEQLAADIEKHVLAQLTNFGNEHICKFVGAGVAAALLKDVSQITRFCLEIELMGLPIVFNIKTYHVDSPAKTSRNASGINTPLHGAGAQAQAPAFTGAQVQAKLPVDRTLDEQADSAARKCIMYFGPSGAPRLTIGARNAVSVDAGGKIHLLDDLEDYKKTVGAGTWNAITKLADELKERKVKMGFFSSTPQGGGVALMRHALIRFFATLGVDCTWYVPNPSPSVFRTTKNNHNILQGVAAPSLRLTQEAKDQFDAWILKNGLRWVAPGGPLAEGGVDIAFIDDPQMPGLIPLIKKHRPNLPIIYRSHIEIRSDLVHIKGSPQEEVWNYLWNNIQHADMFISHPVSKFVPSDVPLEKLSLLGAATDMLDGLNKHLNDWDTAFYMGEFRTLCAKEKMHELKWPQLEYFVQIARFDPSKGIPNVIDSYVKYRHLLEADPDREEDDYAQLLICGNSAIDDPDATIIYDETMKQIHSHEVRKYAKVLNALMANSRAALQLSTREGFEVKVSEGLHAGRPVIASRTGGIPLQIEHGLSGYLTEPGDNKAVAKAMYDLFTDDALQRKMSEYAASHVSDEVGTVGNAAAWMYLAVMYTRPGAQKLKPNGAWLNDMLREETGQPYLPGEPRLPRTHLNMQG
;
A
#
# COMPACT_ATOMS: atom_id res chain seq x y z
N MET A 1 -12.76 -8.47 -16.50
CA MET A 1 -12.48 -9.82 -17.03
C MET A 1 -11.39 -10.50 -16.22
N TRP A 2 -11.26 -11.81 -16.32
CA TRP A 2 -10.15 -12.60 -15.76
C TRP A 2 -9.55 -13.47 -16.85
N ALA A 3 -8.22 -13.55 -16.90
CA ALA A 3 -7.51 -14.37 -17.86
C ALA A 3 -7.02 -15.66 -17.18
N GLY A 4 -6.83 -16.69 -17.96
CA GLY A 4 -6.17 -17.93 -17.61
C GLY A 4 -5.14 -18.25 -18.68
N ILE A 5 -3.92 -18.57 -18.27
CA ILE A 5 -2.77 -18.72 -19.15
C ILE A 5 -2.08 -20.04 -18.81
N ALA A 6 -1.88 -20.88 -19.82
CA ALA A 6 -1.10 -22.09 -19.73
C ALA A 6 -0.20 -22.23 -20.96
N GLY A 7 0.93 -22.90 -20.82
CA GLY A 7 1.77 -23.23 -21.94
C GLY A 7 2.65 -24.43 -21.66
N SER A 8 3.11 -25.06 -22.74
CA SER A 8 3.99 -26.22 -22.71
C SER A 8 4.72 -26.35 -24.04
N THR A 9 5.90 -26.95 -24.01
CA THR A 9 6.59 -27.39 -25.23
C THR A 9 5.77 -28.47 -25.95
N VAL A 10 5.64 -28.34 -27.26
CA VAL A 10 4.97 -29.28 -28.18
C VAL A 10 5.93 -29.69 -29.31
N ASP A 11 5.49 -30.59 -30.19
CA ASP A 11 6.23 -31.01 -31.39
C ASP A 11 7.69 -31.43 -31.13
N ASN A 12 7.90 -32.27 -30.11
CA ASN A 12 9.22 -32.73 -29.67
C ASN A 12 10.23 -31.60 -29.37
N GLY A 13 9.73 -30.44 -28.91
CA GLY A 13 10.56 -29.29 -28.51
C GLY A 13 10.85 -28.30 -29.64
N THR A 14 10.15 -28.41 -30.78
CA THR A 14 10.27 -27.46 -31.90
C THR A 14 9.19 -26.38 -31.89
N GLY A 15 8.11 -26.58 -31.13
CA GLY A 15 7.06 -25.58 -30.90
C GLY A 15 6.79 -25.39 -29.41
N TYR A 16 6.23 -24.23 -29.07
CA TYR A 16 5.70 -23.93 -27.73
C TYR A 16 4.24 -23.51 -27.88
N GLU A 17 3.32 -24.28 -27.32
CA GLU A 17 1.89 -23.97 -27.38
C GLU A 17 1.52 -23.11 -26.17
N VAL A 18 0.80 -22.01 -26.41
CA VAL A 18 0.31 -21.08 -25.41
C VAL A 18 -1.21 -20.99 -25.54
N ALA A 19 -1.92 -21.33 -24.47
CA ALA A 19 -3.36 -21.28 -24.38
C ALA A 19 -3.83 -20.17 -23.44
N LEU A 20 -4.86 -19.44 -23.87
CA LEU A 20 -5.52 -18.35 -23.17
C LEU A 20 -7.01 -18.65 -23.01
N SER A 21 -7.56 -18.35 -21.83
CA SER A 21 -9.00 -18.42 -21.57
C SER A 21 -9.45 -17.16 -20.82
N ILE A 22 -10.56 -16.57 -21.25
CA ILE A 22 -11.06 -15.29 -20.75
C ILE A 22 -12.44 -15.49 -20.11
N HIS A 23 -12.62 -14.91 -18.91
CA HIS A 23 -13.83 -15.08 -18.11
C HIS A 23 -14.42 -13.74 -17.66
N ASP A 24 -15.75 -13.64 -17.61
CA ASP A 24 -16.50 -12.45 -17.13
C ASP A 24 -16.89 -12.52 -15.64
N SER A 25 -16.30 -13.45 -14.89
CA SER A 25 -16.62 -13.94 -13.52
C SER A 25 -17.56 -15.14 -13.45
N VAL A 26 -18.40 -15.38 -14.46
CA VAL A 26 -19.39 -16.46 -14.46
C VAL A 26 -19.17 -17.43 -15.61
N TYR A 27 -18.95 -16.90 -16.81
CA TYR A 27 -18.80 -17.66 -18.03
C TYR A 27 -17.40 -17.49 -18.61
N ASN A 28 -16.95 -18.54 -19.29
CA ASN A 28 -15.87 -18.42 -20.26
C ASN A 28 -16.43 -17.66 -21.47
N THR A 29 -15.86 -16.50 -21.76
CA THR A 29 -16.29 -15.62 -22.85
C THR A 29 -15.49 -15.84 -24.13
N ASP A 30 -14.23 -16.26 -24.01
CA ASP A 30 -13.36 -16.49 -25.16
C ASP A 30 -12.15 -17.36 -24.82
N PHE A 31 -11.55 -18.00 -25.83
CA PHE A 31 -10.32 -18.77 -25.69
C PHE A 31 -9.47 -18.73 -26.97
N ALA A 32 -8.15 -18.84 -26.82
CA ALA A 32 -7.21 -18.93 -27.92
C ALA A 32 -6.12 -19.96 -27.60
N SER A 33 -5.63 -20.68 -28.61
CA SER A 33 -4.41 -21.49 -28.49
C SER A 33 -3.55 -21.30 -29.73
N ASP A 34 -2.31 -20.87 -29.52
CA ASP A 34 -1.36 -20.59 -30.58
C ASP A 34 -0.05 -21.34 -30.32
N THR A 35 0.62 -21.79 -31.38
CA THR A 35 1.95 -22.38 -31.29
C THR A 35 2.99 -21.41 -31.85
N ILE A 36 3.97 -21.06 -31.02
CA ILE A 36 5.12 -20.25 -31.44
C ILE A 36 6.35 -21.14 -31.71
N PRO A 37 7.23 -20.76 -32.66
CA PRO A 37 8.48 -21.48 -32.89
C PRO A 37 9.34 -21.51 -31.61
N CYS A 38 9.86 -22.69 -31.26
CA CYS A 38 10.63 -22.88 -30.04
C CYS A 38 12.09 -23.23 -30.36
N ASP A 39 13.03 -22.47 -29.79
CA ASP A 39 14.45 -22.78 -29.78
C ASP A 39 14.92 -22.96 -28.33
N LEU A 40 14.94 -24.21 -27.87
CA LEU A 40 15.35 -24.59 -26.51
C LEU A 40 16.81 -24.24 -26.20
N THR A 41 17.63 -23.88 -27.19
CA THR A 41 19.02 -23.43 -26.96
C THR A 41 19.11 -21.97 -26.53
N LYS A 42 18.02 -21.21 -26.67
CA LYS A 42 17.93 -19.78 -26.32
C LYS A 42 16.73 -19.49 -25.39
N PRO A 43 16.79 -19.97 -24.14
CA PRO A 43 15.65 -19.88 -23.21
C PRO A 43 15.22 -18.43 -22.92
N GLU A 44 16.15 -17.48 -22.86
CA GLU A 44 15.81 -16.05 -22.65
C GLU A 44 15.02 -15.45 -23.82
N GLN A 45 15.36 -15.84 -25.04
CA GLN A 45 14.66 -15.37 -26.24
C GLN A 45 13.26 -15.98 -26.31
N LEU A 46 13.15 -17.29 -26.03
CA LEU A 46 11.86 -17.99 -25.97
C LEU A 46 10.93 -17.35 -24.91
N ALA A 47 11.46 -17.05 -23.72
CA ALA A 47 10.70 -16.39 -22.66
C ALA A 47 10.16 -15.02 -23.12
N ALA A 48 10.99 -14.21 -23.78
CA ALA A 48 10.58 -12.90 -24.32
C ALA A 48 9.53 -13.02 -25.44
N ASP A 49 9.65 -14.03 -26.30
CA ASP A 49 8.69 -14.28 -27.38
C ASP A 49 7.32 -14.75 -26.84
N ILE A 50 7.31 -15.63 -25.82
CA ILE A 50 6.09 -16.04 -25.10
C ILE A 50 5.41 -14.83 -24.45
N GLU A 51 6.18 -14.02 -23.72
CA GLU A 51 5.70 -12.83 -23.04
C GLU A 51 5.03 -11.86 -24.02
N LYS A 52 5.74 -11.53 -25.10
CA LYS A 52 5.24 -10.64 -26.15
C LYS A 52 3.96 -11.17 -26.80
N HIS A 53 3.88 -12.47 -27.07
CA HIS A 53 2.71 -13.09 -27.69
C HIS A 53 1.47 -12.98 -26.79
N VAL A 54 1.59 -13.37 -25.52
CA VAL A 54 0.47 -13.32 -24.57
C VAL A 54 0.03 -11.88 -24.31
N LEU A 55 0.98 -10.95 -24.16
CA LEU A 55 0.70 -9.52 -24.04
C LEU A 55 -0.11 -9.00 -25.22
N ALA A 56 0.33 -9.29 -26.45
CA ALA A 56 -0.35 -8.83 -27.65
C ALA A 56 -1.79 -9.36 -27.72
N GLN A 57 -2.01 -10.65 -27.43
CA GLN A 57 -3.34 -11.26 -27.44
C GLN A 57 -4.29 -10.61 -26.42
N LEU A 58 -3.83 -10.48 -25.18
CA LEU A 58 -4.63 -9.88 -24.11
C LEU A 58 -4.91 -8.39 -24.42
N THR A 59 -3.89 -7.61 -24.80
CA THR A 59 -4.07 -6.19 -25.16
C THR A 59 -5.04 -6.01 -26.33
N ASN A 60 -4.93 -6.81 -27.40
CA ASN A 60 -5.84 -6.76 -28.53
C ASN A 60 -7.29 -7.03 -28.08
N PHE A 61 -7.52 -8.08 -27.30
CA PHE A 61 -8.84 -8.37 -26.73
C PHE A 61 -9.38 -7.21 -25.89
N GLY A 62 -8.55 -6.62 -25.03
CA GLY A 62 -8.96 -5.47 -24.22
C GLY A 62 -9.35 -4.24 -25.02
N ASN A 63 -8.62 -3.98 -26.10
CA ASN A 63 -8.88 -2.87 -27.00
C ASN A 63 -10.16 -3.09 -27.80
N GLU A 64 -10.34 -4.28 -28.37
CA GLU A 64 -11.51 -4.64 -29.18
C GLU A 64 -12.79 -4.65 -28.34
N HIS A 65 -12.73 -5.15 -27.10
CA HIS A 65 -13.88 -5.27 -26.21
C HIS A 65 -14.02 -4.14 -25.19
N ILE A 66 -13.14 -3.14 -25.23
CA ILE A 66 -13.08 -2.00 -24.30
C ILE A 66 -13.17 -2.48 -22.84
N CYS A 67 -12.31 -3.44 -22.49
CA CYS A 67 -12.38 -4.09 -21.19
C CYS A 67 -11.01 -4.17 -20.51
N LYS A 68 -11.07 -4.20 -19.18
CA LYS A 68 -9.93 -4.44 -18.31
C LYS A 68 -10.01 -5.81 -17.68
N PHE A 69 -8.86 -6.44 -17.55
CA PHE A 69 -8.72 -7.65 -16.76
C PHE A 69 -8.33 -7.27 -15.32
N VAL A 70 -8.87 -8.03 -14.37
CA VAL A 70 -8.74 -7.80 -12.92
C VAL A 70 -7.69 -8.73 -12.32
N GLY A 71 -7.57 -9.94 -12.89
CA GLY A 71 -6.55 -10.91 -12.53
C GLY A 71 -6.29 -11.89 -13.67
N ALA A 72 -5.10 -12.50 -13.65
CA ALA A 72 -4.69 -13.52 -14.60
C ALA A 72 -4.19 -14.76 -13.85
N GLY A 73 -4.85 -15.90 -14.01
CA GLY A 73 -4.36 -17.17 -13.49
C GLY A 73 -3.27 -17.72 -14.39
N VAL A 74 -2.08 -17.98 -13.84
CA VAL A 74 -0.95 -18.54 -14.60
C VAL A 74 -0.66 -19.96 -14.13
N ALA A 75 -0.61 -20.92 -15.05
CA ALA A 75 -0.21 -22.28 -14.73
C ALA A 75 1.28 -22.34 -14.37
N ALA A 76 1.61 -23.00 -13.25
CA ALA A 76 3.00 -23.12 -12.77
C ALA A 76 3.94 -23.87 -13.72
N ALA A 77 3.41 -24.60 -14.72
CA ALA A 77 4.22 -25.21 -15.77
C ALA A 77 4.87 -24.13 -16.66
N LEU A 78 4.11 -23.11 -17.06
CA LEU A 78 4.58 -21.99 -17.88
C LEU A 78 5.73 -21.22 -17.20
N LEU A 79 5.67 -21.09 -15.88
CA LEU A 79 6.71 -20.43 -15.06
C LEU A 79 8.07 -21.12 -15.07
N LYS A 80 8.12 -22.42 -15.38
CA LYS A 80 9.41 -23.13 -15.46
C LYS A 80 10.18 -22.74 -16.72
N ASP A 81 9.45 -22.36 -17.76
CA ASP A 81 10.00 -22.09 -19.09
C ASP A 81 10.18 -20.57 -19.31
N VAL A 82 9.47 -19.73 -18.55
CA VAL A 82 9.59 -18.27 -18.55
C VAL A 82 10.36 -17.83 -17.29
N SER A 83 11.65 -17.50 -17.43
CA SER A 83 12.53 -17.20 -16.30
C SER A 83 12.21 -15.87 -15.57
N GLN A 84 11.36 -15.01 -16.13
CA GLN A 84 10.94 -13.73 -15.55
C GLN A 84 9.50 -13.38 -15.93
N ILE A 85 8.51 -13.97 -15.27
CA ILE A 85 7.09 -13.56 -15.43
C ILE A 85 6.81 -12.13 -14.93
N THR A 86 7.76 -11.50 -14.26
CA THR A 86 7.61 -10.14 -13.71
C THR A 86 7.62 -9.03 -14.73
N ARG A 87 8.41 -9.17 -15.79
CA ARG A 87 8.40 -8.19 -16.90
C ARG A 87 7.07 -8.24 -17.64
N PHE A 88 6.55 -9.47 -17.76
CA PHE A 88 5.21 -9.78 -18.17
C PHE A 88 4.20 -9.04 -17.26
N CYS A 89 4.36 -8.98 -15.93
CA CYS A 89 3.47 -8.26 -15.00
C CYS A 89 3.47 -6.71 -15.12
N LEU A 90 4.62 -6.09 -15.41
CA LEU A 90 4.77 -4.63 -15.52
C LEU A 90 4.28 -4.09 -16.88
N GLU A 91 4.33 -4.88 -17.94
CA GLU A 91 3.70 -4.53 -19.23
C GLU A 91 2.23 -4.99 -19.30
N ILE A 92 1.83 -6.04 -18.54
CA ILE A 92 0.42 -6.44 -18.26
C ILE A 92 -0.29 -5.47 -17.34
N GLU A 93 0.33 -4.37 -16.97
CA GLU A 93 -0.25 -3.32 -16.13
C GLU A 93 -1.60 -2.77 -16.59
N LEU A 94 -1.94 -3.07 -17.85
CA LEU A 94 -3.24 -2.89 -18.47
C LEU A 94 -4.30 -3.96 -18.10
N MET A 95 -4.04 -5.03 -17.33
CA MET A 95 -4.92 -6.23 -17.33
C MET A 95 -4.93 -7.09 -16.04
N GLY A 96 -4.39 -6.66 -14.90
CA GLY A 96 -4.75 -7.24 -13.59
C GLY A 96 -3.70 -8.14 -12.93
N LEU A 97 -4.02 -8.64 -11.73
CA LEU A 97 -3.06 -9.29 -10.83
C LEU A 97 -2.79 -10.75 -11.23
N PRO A 98 -1.56 -11.13 -11.58
CA PRO A 98 -1.23 -12.50 -11.93
C PRO A 98 -1.15 -13.37 -10.67
N ILE A 99 -1.82 -14.51 -10.71
CA ILE A 99 -1.87 -15.47 -9.61
C ILE A 99 -1.42 -16.83 -10.12
N VAL A 100 -0.40 -17.37 -9.47
CA VAL A 100 0.22 -18.61 -9.90
C VAL A 100 -0.50 -19.81 -9.30
N PHE A 101 -0.89 -20.74 -10.17
CA PHE A 101 -1.56 -21.97 -9.79
C PHE A 101 -0.79 -23.19 -10.24
N ASN A 102 -0.57 -24.13 -9.30
CA ASN A 102 -0.21 -25.48 -9.68
C ASN A 102 -1.46 -26.19 -10.23
N ILE A 103 -1.47 -26.41 -11.54
CA ILE A 103 -2.54 -27.10 -12.26
C ILE A 103 -1.98 -28.44 -12.68
N LYS A 104 -2.61 -29.52 -12.22
CA LYS A 104 -2.23 -30.87 -12.63
C LYS A 104 -2.52 -31.01 -14.11
N THR A 105 -1.56 -31.56 -14.86
CA THR A 105 -1.65 -31.84 -16.29
C THR A 105 -2.54 -33.03 -16.61
N TYR A 106 -3.10 -33.70 -15.60
CA TYR A 106 -3.95 -34.88 -15.76
C TYR A 106 -5.16 -34.84 -14.82
N HIS A 107 -6.25 -35.46 -15.24
CA HIS A 107 -7.40 -35.73 -14.40
C HIS A 107 -7.05 -36.76 -13.33
N VAL A 108 -7.36 -36.43 -12.09
CA VAL A 108 -7.30 -37.39 -10.98
C VAL A 108 -8.74 -37.86 -10.77
N ASP A 109 -9.05 -39.08 -11.18
CA ASP A 109 -10.30 -39.73 -10.76
C ASP A 109 -10.29 -39.73 -9.22
N SER A 110 -11.25 -39.04 -8.61
CA SER A 110 -11.36 -38.99 -7.16
C SER A 110 -11.99 -40.31 -6.70
N PRO A 111 -11.28 -41.23 -6.01
CA PRO A 111 -11.98 -42.33 -5.37
C PRO A 111 -12.81 -41.71 -4.24
N ALA A 112 -14.13 -41.91 -4.29
CA ALA A 112 -15.06 -41.48 -3.27
C ALA A 112 -14.53 -41.88 -1.88
N LYS A 113 -14.01 -40.90 -1.13
CA LYS A 113 -13.73 -41.05 0.30
C LYS A 113 -14.84 -40.37 1.08
N THR A 114 -15.69 -41.21 1.62
CA THR A 114 -16.49 -40.93 2.82
C THR A 114 -15.56 -40.49 3.96
N SER A 115 -15.31 -39.19 4.06
CA SER A 115 -14.73 -38.58 5.26
C SER A 115 -15.00 -37.07 5.23
N ARG A 116 -15.84 -36.62 6.16
CA ARG A 116 -15.96 -35.20 6.50
C ARG A 116 -14.59 -34.71 6.98
N ASN A 117 -14.01 -33.74 6.27
CA ASN A 117 -12.93 -32.80 6.63
C ASN A 117 -11.79 -32.79 5.60
N ALA A 118 -11.86 -31.88 4.62
CA ALA A 118 -10.74 -31.08 4.09
C ALA A 118 -11.14 -30.36 2.79
N SER A 119 -11.86 -29.24 2.89
CA SER A 119 -11.80 -28.17 1.88
C SER A 119 -10.53 -27.36 2.16
N GLY A 120 -9.39 -27.77 1.58
CA GLY A 120 -8.08 -27.18 1.85
C GLY A 120 -7.54 -26.35 0.70
N ILE A 121 -7.60 -25.02 0.83
CA ILE A 121 -6.98 -23.98 -0.01
C ILE A 121 -5.43 -24.00 0.02
N ASN A 122 -4.84 -24.91 0.81
CA ASN A 122 -3.41 -24.98 1.06
C ASN A 122 -2.86 -26.35 0.61
N THR A 123 -2.23 -26.40 -0.56
CA THR A 123 -1.26 -27.45 -0.87
C THR A 123 0.13 -26.82 -0.73
N PRO A 124 0.95 -27.25 0.25
CA PRO A 124 2.31 -26.74 0.38
C PRO A 124 3.21 -27.28 -0.73
N LEU A 125 4.11 -26.43 -1.24
CA LEU A 125 5.23 -26.81 -2.10
C LEU A 125 6.32 -27.44 -1.23
N HIS A 126 6.42 -28.77 -1.20
CA HIS A 126 7.64 -29.45 -0.77
C HIS A 126 7.96 -30.59 -1.73
N GLY A 127 9.15 -30.52 -2.34
CA GLY A 127 9.77 -31.62 -3.04
C GLY A 127 10.38 -32.58 -2.04
N ALA A 128 10.10 -33.88 -2.18
CA ALA A 128 10.88 -34.93 -1.58
C ALA A 128 10.74 -36.18 -2.45
N GLY A 129 11.86 -36.59 -3.06
CA GLY A 129 12.00 -37.92 -3.63
C GLY A 129 12.02 -38.95 -2.50
N ALA A 130 11.25 -40.02 -2.66
CA ALA A 130 11.43 -41.24 -1.90
C ALA A 130 10.92 -42.41 -2.74
N GLN A 131 11.86 -43.25 -3.19
CA GLN A 131 11.56 -44.57 -3.74
C GLN A 131 10.97 -45.43 -2.61
N ALA A 132 9.73 -45.88 -2.77
CA ALA A 132 9.14 -46.91 -1.94
C ALA A 132 8.80 -48.12 -2.83
N GLN A 133 9.56 -49.20 -2.64
CA GLN A 133 9.25 -50.51 -3.21
C GLN A 133 8.01 -51.07 -2.50
N ALA A 134 6.98 -51.43 -3.27
CA ALA A 134 5.82 -52.17 -2.79
C ALA A 134 5.91 -53.65 -3.23
N PRO A 135 5.53 -54.62 -2.37
CA PRO A 135 5.58 -56.03 -2.70
C PRO A 135 4.45 -56.44 -3.65
N ALA A 136 4.75 -57.41 -4.51
CA ALA A 136 3.87 -57.92 -5.54
C ALA A 136 2.64 -58.62 -4.96
N PHE A 137 1.45 -58.14 -5.35
CA PHE A 137 0.21 -58.93 -5.32
C PHE A 137 -0.29 -59.08 -6.75
N THR A 138 -0.23 -60.32 -7.23
CA THR A 138 -0.79 -60.79 -8.49
C THR A 138 -2.29 -61.00 -8.39
N GLY A 139 -3.04 -60.51 -9.39
CA GLY A 139 -4.34 -61.10 -9.75
C GLY A 139 -5.54 -60.16 -9.70
N ALA A 140 -5.69 -59.33 -10.74
CA ALA A 140 -6.95 -59.04 -11.44
C ALA A 140 -6.66 -57.92 -12.45
N GLN A 141 -6.95 -58.14 -13.74
CA GLN A 141 -6.85 -57.13 -14.79
C GLN A 141 -7.81 -55.98 -14.50
N VAL A 142 -7.32 -54.95 -13.80
CA VAL A 142 -7.85 -53.60 -13.93
C VAL A 142 -6.94 -52.95 -14.95
N GLN A 143 -7.43 -52.71 -16.18
CA GLN A 143 -6.79 -51.74 -17.06
C GLN A 143 -6.65 -50.47 -16.24
N ALA A 144 -5.42 -50.13 -15.86
CA ALA A 144 -5.13 -48.83 -15.30
C ALA A 144 -5.54 -47.83 -16.39
N LYS A 145 -6.69 -47.18 -16.25
CA LYS A 145 -7.03 -46.02 -17.08
C LYS A 145 -5.85 -45.09 -16.93
N LEU A 146 -5.10 -44.90 -18.02
CA LEU A 146 -4.06 -43.89 -18.08
C LEU A 146 -4.70 -42.56 -17.63
N PRO A 147 -4.00 -41.72 -16.86
CA PRO A 147 -4.53 -40.43 -16.49
C PRO A 147 -4.99 -39.72 -17.75
N VAL A 148 -6.24 -39.27 -17.81
CA VAL A 148 -6.71 -38.48 -18.95
C VAL A 148 -5.96 -37.16 -18.87
N ASP A 149 -5.08 -36.90 -19.83
CA ASP A 149 -4.31 -35.67 -19.90
C ASP A 149 -5.26 -34.49 -20.11
N ARG A 150 -4.96 -33.39 -19.43
CA ARG A 150 -5.65 -32.12 -19.62
C ARG A 150 -4.99 -31.36 -20.73
N THR A 151 -5.78 -30.96 -21.72
CA THR A 151 -5.35 -30.07 -22.78
C THR A 151 -4.96 -28.69 -22.20
N LEU A 152 -4.16 -27.92 -22.94
CA LEU A 152 -3.65 -26.64 -22.43
C LEU A 152 -4.77 -25.61 -22.24
N ASP A 153 -5.78 -25.62 -23.07
CA ASP A 153 -7.00 -24.81 -22.91
C ASP A 153 -7.77 -25.16 -21.62
N GLU A 154 -7.89 -26.44 -21.25
CA GLU A 154 -8.48 -26.87 -19.97
C GLU A 154 -7.66 -26.40 -18.78
N GLN A 155 -6.33 -26.39 -18.92
CA GLN A 155 -5.43 -25.86 -17.89
C GLN A 155 -5.57 -24.34 -17.76
N ALA A 156 -5.62 -23.62 -18.87
CA ALA A 156 -5.84 -22.17 -18.91
C ALA A 156 -7.21 -21.81 -18.29
N ASP A 157 -8.28 -22.48 -18.68
CA ASP A 157 -9.63 -22.30 -18.10
C ASP A 157 -9.64 -22.58 -16.59
N SER A 158 -8.96 -23.64 -16.15
CA SER A 158 -8.82 -23.93 -14.72
C SER A 158 -8.05 -22.84 -13.98
N ALA A 159 -7.05 -22.21 -14.62
CA ALA A 159 -6.30 -21.10 -14.07
C ALA A 159 -7.18 -19.86 -13.89
N ALA A 160 -7.96 -19.49 -14.92
CA ALA A 160 -8.90 -18.36 -14.88
C ALA A 160 -9.91 -18.52 -13.74
N ARG A 161 -10.57 -19.69 -13.64
CA ARG A 161 -11.54 -19.97 -12.58
C ARG A 161 -10.94 -19.94 -11.18
N LYS A 162 -9.72 -20.48 -11.01
CA LYS A 162 -9.00 -20.40 -9.73
C LYS A 162 -8.62 -18.96 -9.38
N CYS A 163 -8.23 -18.17 -10.37
CA CYS A 163 -7.91 -16.75 -10.21
C CYS A 163 -9.11 -15.99 -9.63
N ILE A 164 -10.31 -16.16 -10.21
CA ILE A 164 -11.54 -15.49 -9.78
C ILE A 164 -11.82 -15.69 -8.28
N MET A 165 -11.52 -16.87 -7.72
CA MET A 165 -11.75 -17.16 -6.30
C MET A 165 -10.96 -16.28 -5.33
N TYR A 166 -9.86 -15.67 -5.78
CA TYR A 166 -9.05 -14.75 -4.98
C TYR A 166 -9.60 -13.33 -4.98
N PHE A 167 -10.68 -13.03 -5.70
CA PHE A 167 -11.26 -11.70 -5.76
C PHE A 167 -12.60 -11.62 -5.03
N GLY A 168 -12.81 -10.49 -4.35
CA GLY A 168 -14.10 -10.14 -3.74
C GLY A 168 -15.09 -9.57 -4.76
N PRO A 169 -16.34 -9.30 -4.35
CA PRO A 169 -17.36 -8.70 -5.21
C PRO A 169 -16.97 -7.34 -5.80
N SER A 170 -16.05 -6.62 -5.16
CA SER A 170 -15.53 -5.34 -5.62
C SER A 170 -14.39 -5.46 -6.64
N GLY A 171 -14.02 -6.68 -7.05
CA GLY A 171 -12.85 -6.91 -7.92
C GLY A 171 -11.50 -6.67 -7.23
N ALA A 172 -11.47 -6.45 -5.92
CA ALA A 172 -10.25 -6.37 -5.14
C ALA A 172 -9.80 -7.76 -4.67
N PRO A 173 -8.49 -8.04 -4.55
CA PRO A 173 -8.00 -9.26 -3.93
C PRO A 173 -8.57 -9.46 -2.53
N ARG A 174 -8.95 -10.70 -2.23
CA ARG A 174 -9.40 -11.11 -0.90
C ARG A 174 -8.21 -11.14 0.02
N LEU A 175 -8.29 -10.32 1.06
CA LEU A 175 -7.34 -10.39 2.14
C LEU A 175 -7.47 -11.73 2.87
N THR A 176 -6.36 -12.44 2.99
CA THR A 176 -6.31 -13.73 3.68
C THR A 176 -5.48 -13.60 4.95
N ILE A 177 -6.02 -14.09 6.06
CA ILE A 177 -5.32 -14.18 7.33
C ILE A 177 -4.94 -15.64 7.55
N GLY A 178 -3.65 -15.90 7.61
CA GLY A 178 -3.06 -17.21 7.80
C GLY A 178 -3.05 -17.68 9.26
N ALA A 179 -2.32 -18.76 9.51
CA ALA A 179 -2.16 -19.30 10.86
C ALA A 179 -1.59 -18.25 11.82
N ARG A 180 -2.06 -18.27 13.08
CA ARG A 180 -1.67 -17.31 14.14
C ARG A 180 -1.91 -15.84 13.80
N ASN A 181 -2.82 -15.60 12.87
CA ASN A 181 -3.18 -14.29 12.39
C ASN A 181 -2.05 -13.53 11.67
N ALA A 182 -1.15 -14.26 11.02
CA ALA A 182 -0.22 -13.66 10.07
C ALA A 182 -0.99 -13.20 8.81
N VAL A 183 -0.79 -11.96 8.38
CA VAL A 183 -1.40 -11.44 7.15
C VAL A 183 -0.71 -12.09 5.96
N SER A 184 -1.48 -12.76 5.11
CA SER A 184 -0.97 -13.36 3.88
C SER A 184 -0.94 -12.31 2.77
N VAL A 185 0.03 -11.39 2.86
CA VAL A 185 0.29 -10.37 1.84
C VAL A 185 0.47 -11.07 0.49
N ASP A 186 -0.12 -10.50 -0.57
CA ASP A 186 -0.08 -11.06 -1.92
C ASP A 186 -0.57 -12.52 -2.00
N ALA A 187 -1.61 -12.83 -1.22
CA ALA A 187 -2.18 -14.16 -1.05
C ALA A 187 -1.15 -15.22 -0.60
N GLY A 188 -0.17 -14.79 0.21
CA GLY A 188 0.94 -15.61 0.70
C GLY A 188 2.03 -15.79 -0.35
N GLY A 189 2.31 -14.75 -1.14
CA GLY A 189 3.29 -14.76 -2.22
C GLY A 189 2.84 -15.53 -3.48
N LYS A 190 1.53 -15.72 -3.66
CA LYS A 190 0.98 -16.31 -4.90
C LYS A 190 0.67 -15.26 -5.96
N ILE A 191 0.47 -14.01 -5.52
CA ILE A 191 0.29 -12.86 -6.41
C ILE A 191 1.69 -12.31 -6.67
N HIS A 192 2.10 -12.30 -7.93
CA HIS A 192 3.42 -11.86 -8.36
C HIS A 192 3.30 -10.46 -8.96
N LEU A 193 3.18 -9.45 -8.09
CA LEU A 193 3.06 -8.06 -8.52
C LEU A 193 4.40 -7.51 -9.03
N LEU A 194 5.46 -7.72 -8.25
CA LEU A 194 6.83 -7.28 -8.49
C LEU A 194 7.75 -8.32 -7.85
N ASP A 195 8.53 -9.03 -8.66
CA ASP A 195 9.58 -9.94 -8.20
C ASP A 195 10.97 -9.54 -8.72
N ASP A 196 11.08 -8.47 -9.52
CA ASP A 196 12.37 -7.93 -9.97
C ASP A 196 12.81 -6.79 -9.04
N LEU A 197 14.01 -6.93 -8.47
CA LEU A 197 14.63 -5.92 -7.63
C LEU A 197 15.08 -4.69 -8.43
N GLU A 198 15.31 -4.83 -9.74
CA GLU A 198 15.70 -3.70 -10.58
C GLU A 198 14.60 -2.64 -10.70
N ASP A 199 13.32 -3.00 -10.59
CA ASP A 199 12.24 -2.00 -10.60
C ASP A 199 12.20 -1.20 -9.30
N TYR A 200 12.42 -1.84 -8.16
CA TYR A 200 12.59 -1.13 -6.88
C TYR A 200 13.83 -0.23 -6.90
N LYS A 201 14.91 -0.67 -7.52
CA LYS A 201 16.15 0.12 -7.65
C LYS A 201 15.97 1.39 -8.47
N LYS A 202 15.11 1.38 -9.50
CA LYS A 202 14.77 2.58 -10.28
C LYS A 202 14.00 3.63 -9.46
N THR A 203 13.35 3.23 -8.36
CA THR A 203 12.55 4.16 -7.54
C THR A 203 13.37 5.01 -6.57
N VAL A 204 14.66 4.71 -6.37
CA VAL A 204 15.50 5.39 -5.37
C VAL A 204 16.88 5.74 -5.90
N GLY A 205 17.56 6.68 -5.23
CA GLY A 205 18.95 6.99 -5.48
C GLY A 205 19.90 5.83 -5.15
N ALA A 206 21.07 5.81 -5.80
CA ALA A 206 22.09 4.78 -5.60
C ALA A 206 22.56 4.66 -4.13
N GLY A 207 22.63 5.78 -3.40
CA GLY A 207 23.02 5.77 -1.98
C GLY A 207 22.03 5.00 -1.11
N THR A 208 20.73 5.19 -1.32
CA THR A 208 19.66 4.48 -0.60
C THR A 208 19.65 3.00 -0.96
N TRP A 209 19.81 2.68 -2.25
CA TRP A 209 19.88 1.29 -2.70
C TRP A 209 21.07 0.53 -2.08
N ASN A 210 22.26 1.13 -2.12
CA ASN A 210 23.47 0.54 -1.53
C ASN A 210 23.31 0.29 -0.02
N ALA A 211 22.68 1.24 0.70
CA ALA A 211 22.39 1.10 2.13
C ALA A 211 21.46 -0.10 2.39
N ILE A 212 20.43 -0.28 1.56
CA ILE A 212 19.49 -1.39 1.66
C ILE A 212 20.15 -2.73 1.39
N THR A 213 20.92 -2.85 0.31
CA THR A 213 21.61 -4.10 -0.02
C THR A 213 22.49 -4.56 1.14
N LYS A 214 23.29 -3.64 1.70
CA LYS A 214 24.16 -3.91 2.86
C LYS A 214 23.37 -4.41 4.08
N LEU A 215 22.26 -3.75 4.42
CA LEU A 215 21.44 -4.13 5.58
C LEU A 215 20.70 -5.45 5.36
N ALA A 216 20.16 -5.66 4.16
CA ALA A 216 19.45 -6.89 3.81
C ALA A 216 20.39 -8.09 3.85
N ASP A 217 21.61 -7.96 3.33
CA ASP A 217 22.62 -9.02 3.37
C ASP A 217 22.99 -9.38 4.81
N GLU A 218 23.22 -8.38 5.68
CA GLU A 218 23.50 -8.62 7.10
C GLU A 218 22.33 -9.34 7.81
N LEU A 219 21.08 -8.94 7.55
CA LEU A 219 19.90 -9.57 8.15
C LEU A 219 19.73 -11.02 7.68
N LYS A 220 19.99 -11.30 6.39
CA LYS A 220 19.92 -12.65 5.81
C LYS A 220 20.99 -13.57 6.38
N GLU A 221 22.25 -13.11 6.42
CA GLU A 221 23.37 -13.87 6.99
C GLU A 221 23.10 -14.27 8.44
N ARG A 222 22.51 -13.35 9.20
CA ARG A 222 22.20 -13.54 10.62
C ARG A 222 20.84 -14.19 10.88
N LYS A 223 20.04 -14.42 9.81
CA LYS A 223 18.70 -15.02 9.86
C LYS A 223 17.76 -14.33 10.85
N VAL A 224 17.82 -13.00 10.89
CA VAL A 224 17.04 -12.18 11.81
C VAL A 224 15.56 -12.18 11.39
N LYS A 225 14.68 -12.47 12.35
CA LYS A 225 13.22 -12.50 12.14
C LYS A 225 12.55 -11.23 12.66
N MET A 226 11.88 -10.51 11.77
CA MET A 226 11.18 -9.26 12.08
C MET A 226 9.66 -9.50 12.19
N GLY A 227 9.02 -8.88 13.20
CA GLY A 227 7.57 -8.95 13.38
C GLY A 227 6.91 -7.58 13.45
N PHE A 228 5.96 -7.28 12.54
CA PHE A 228 5.06 -6.14 12.67
C PHE A 228 3.75 -6.55 13.33
N PHE A 229 3.24 -5.74 14.25
CA PHE A 229 1.96 -5.96 14.93
C PHE A 229 1.11 -4.71 14.80
N SER A 230 0.00 -4.80 14.06
CA SER A 230 -0.96 -3.70 13.88
C SER A 230 -2.38 -4.14 14.19
N SER A 231 -3.33 -3.21 14.17
CA SER A 231 -4.73 -3.45 14.55
C SER A 231 -5.61 -4.03 13.43
N THR A 232 -5.36 -3.67 12.17
CA THR A 232 -6.15 -4.10 11.01
C THR A 232 -5.25 -4.44 9.82
N PRO A 233 -5.59 -5.49 9.05
CA PRO A 233 -4.88 -5.84 7.82
C PRO A 233 -5.40 -5.08 6.58
N GLN A 234 -6.50 -4.35 6.71
CA GLN A 234 -7.17 -3.67 5.59
C GLN A 234 -7.65 -2.28 6.02
N GLY A 235 -7.54 -1.30 5.11
CA GLY A 235 -8.00 0.07 5.33
C GLY A 235 -7.00 0.93 6.10
N GLY A 236 -7.06 2.24 5.85
CA GLY A 236 -6.14 3.23 6.43
C GLY A 236 -4.75 3.26 5.75
N GLY A 237 -3.97 4.30 6.04
CA GLY A 237 -2.63 4.47 5.48
C GLY A 237 -1.63 3.40 5.93
N VAL A 238 -1.71 2.97 7.20
CA VAL A 238 -0.78 1.98 7.77
C VAL A 238 -0.87 0.63 7.07
N ALA A 239 -2.08 0.11 6.83
CA ALA A 239 -2.24 -1.18 6.16
C ALA A 239 -1.66 -1.15 4.73
N LEU A 240 -1.89 -0.06 3.98
CA LEU A 240 -1.34 0.12 2.63
C LEU A 240 0.19 0.11 2.65
N MET A 241 0.80 0.87 3.56
CA MET A 241 2.26 0.87 3.75
C MET A 241 2.80 -0.53 4.08
N ARG A 242 2.10 -1.29 4.93
CA ARG A 242 2.54 -2.62 5.36
C ARG A 242 2.44 -3.66 4.25
N HIS A 243 1.44 -3.60 3.38
CA HIS A 243 1.38 -4.48 2.20
C HIS A 243 2.60 -4.29 1.30
N ALA A 244 2.90 -3.06 0.91
CA ALA A 244 4.07 -2.76 0.08
C ALA A 244 5.40 -3.11 0.75
N LEU A 245 5.53 -2.81 2.05
CA LEU A 245 6.74 -3.10 2.81
C LEU A 245 7.04 -4.60 2.92
N ILE A 246 6.02 -5.41 3.26
CA ILE A 246 6.19 -6.86 3.40
C ILE A 246 6.48 -7.52 2.04
N ARG A 247 5.86 -7.05 0.95
CA ARG A 247 6.17 -7.48 -0.41
C ARG A 247 7.64 -7.22 -0.75
N PHE A 248 8.13 -6.02 -0.47
CA PHE A 248 9.52 -5.66 -0.72
C PHE A 248 10.50 -6.51 0.10
N PHE A 249 10.22 -6.76 1.39
CA PHE A 249 11.05 -7.64 2.21
C PHE A 249 11.06 -9.09 1.73
N ALA A 250 9.93 -9.62 1.30
CA ALA A 250 9.85 -10.96 0.72
C ALA A 250 10.71 -11.06 -0.55
N THR A 251 10.68 -10.04 -1.42
CA THR A 251 11.48 -9.96 -2.65
C THR A 251 12.99 -9.88 -2.34
N LEU A 252 13.37 -9.16 -1.29
CA LEU A 252 14.77 -9.09 -0.82
C LEU A 252 15.24 -10.37 -0.12
N GLY A 253 14.33 -11.28 0.26
CA GLY A 253 14.62 -12.48 1.05
C GLY A 253 14.82 -12.21 2.54
N VAL A 254 14.33 -11.08 3.06
CA VAL A 254 14.37 -10.74 4.50
C VAL A 254 13.18 -11.38 5.22
N ASP A 255 13.43 -12.10 6.33
CA ASP A 255 12.38 -12.78 7.11
C ASP A 255 11.58 -11.76 7.94
N CYS A 256 10.49 -11.27 7.36
CA CYS A 256 9.58 -10.35 8.01
C CYS A 256 8.13 -10.82 7.90
N THR A 257 7.43 -10.88 9.03
CA THR A 257 6.01 -11.24 9.07
C THR A 257 5.18 -10.16 9.75
N TRP A 258 3.98 -9.92 9.20
CA TRP A 258 3.00 -9.00 9.77
C TRP A 258 1.84 -9.76 10.43
N TYR A 259 1.51 -9.41 11.67
CA TYR A 259 0.47 -10.02 12.49
C TYR A 259 -0.62 -9.00 12.85
N VAL A 260 -1.87 -9.47 12.88
CA VAL A 260 -3.04 -8.67 13.29
C VAL A 260 -3.87 -9.44 14.33
N PRO A 261 -4.48 -8.77 15.33
CA PRO A 261 -5.32 -9.45 16.30
C PRO A 261 -6.61 -9.96 15.66
N ASN A 262 -7.34 -10.81 16.39
CA ASN A 262 -8.71 -11.16 15.99
C ASN A 262 -9.58 -9.89 16.06
N PRO A 263 -10.32 -9.56 14.98
CA PRO A 263 -11.13 -8.36 14.97
C PRO A 263 -12.23 -8.41 16.05
N SER A 264 -12.48 -7.27 16.69
CA SER A 264 -13.57 -7.10 17.65
C SER A 264 -14.26 -5.76 17.42
N PRO A 265 -15.48 -5.73 16.84
CA PRO A 265 -16.17 -4.49 16.49
C PRO A 265 -16.36 -3.52 17.66
N SER A 266 -16.61 -4.03 18.88
CA SER A 266 -16.75 -3.20 20.08
C SER A 266 -15.46 -2.48 20.43
N VAL A 267 -14.32 -3.18 20.31
CA VAL A 267 -13.00 -2.64 20.60
C VAL A 267 -12.58 -1.62 19.55
N PHE A 268 -12.87 -1.89 18.27
CA PHE A 268 -12.57 -0.93 17.19
C PHE A 268 -13.27 0.42 17.41
N ARG A 269 -14.53 0.41 17.85
CA ARG A 269 -15.25 1.65 18.20
C ARG A 269 -14.55 2.42 19.32
N THR A 270 -14.11 1.74 20.37
CA THR A 270 -13.33 2.35 21.46
C THR A 270 -12.00 2.93 20.96
N THR A 271 -11.28 2.20 20.10
CA THR A 271 -10.00 2.69 19.56
C THR A 271 -10.17 3.92 18.70
N LYS A 272 -11.28 4.01 17.94
CA LYS A 272 -11.59 5.19 17.15
C LYS A 272 -11.94 6.39 18.03
N ASN A 273 -12.73 6.17 19.09
CA ASN A 273 -13.01 7.21 20.06
C ASN A 273 -11.70 7.76 20.68
N ASN A 274 -10.78 6.86 21.07
CA ASN A 274 -9.47 7.25 21.61
C ASN A 274 -8.62 8.03 20.59
N HIS A 275 -8.61 7.60 19.34
CA HIS A 275 -7.95 8.31 18.25
C HIS A 275 -8.50 9.74 18.10
N ASN A 276 -9.82 9.88 18.06
CA ASN A 276 -10.48 11.19 17.96
C ASN A 276 -10.25 12.07 19.20
N ILE A 277 -10.16 11.47 20.39
CA ILE A 277 -9.80 12.16 21.63
C ILE A 277 -8.37 12.68 21.53
N LEU A 278 -7.38 11.83 21.22
CA LEU A 278 -5.96 12.22 21.15
C LEU A 278 -5.69 13.30 20.10
N GLN A 279 -6.44 13.29 19.00
CA GLN A 279 -6.42 14.33 17.99
C GLN A 279 -7.22 15.59 18.38
N GLY A 280 -7.97 15.57 19.47
CA GLY A 280 -8.78 16.71 19.90
C GLY A 280 -9.92 17.05 18.94
N VAL A 281 -10.47 16.06 18.23
CA VAL A 281 -11.65 16.19 17.36
C VAL A 281 -12.91 15.58 18.00
N ALA A 282 -12.77 14.90 19.14
CA ALA A 282 -13.89 14.36 19.90
C ALA A 282 -14.64 15.42 20.71
N ALA A 283 -15.94 15.18 20.95
CA ALA A 283 -16.74 16.00 21.85
C ALA A 283 -16.11 16.04 23.26
N PRO A 284 -16.12 17.20 23.97
CA PRO A 284 -15.51 17.32 25.29
C PRO A 284 -16.10 16.40 26.36
N SER A 285 -17.29 15.86 26.15
CA SER A 285 -17.97 14.90 27.03
C SER A 285 -17.55 13.45 26.82
N LEU A 286 -16.90 13.13 25.69
CA LEU A 286 -16.43 11.79 25.40
C LEU A 286 -15.20 11.50 26.27
N ARG A 287 -15.31 10.48 27.11
CA ARG A 287 -14.29 10.05 28.08
C ARG A 287 -14.02 8.56 27.93
N LEU A 288 -12.82 8.13 28.28
CA LEU A 288 -12.44 6.72 28.29
C LEU A 288 -12.92 6.06 29.59
N THR A 289 -14.08 5.39 29.52
CA THR A 289 -14.69 4.71 30.68
C THR A 289 -13.84 3.53 31.14
N GLN A 290 -13.95 3.16 32.43
CA GLN A 290 -13.24 2.00 32.97
C GLN A 290 -13.64 0.70 32.26
N GLU A 291 -14.93 0.51 31.98
CA GLU A 291 -15.42 -0.65 31.23
C GLU A 291 -14.76 -0.76 29.84
N ALA A 292 -14.56 0.37 29.15
CA ALA A 292 -13.90 0.39 27.86
C ALA A 292 -12.41 0.02 27.96
N LYS A 293 -11.72 0.45 29.03
CA LYS A 293 -10.34 0.03 29.34
C LYS A 293 -10.27 -1.47 29.59
N ASP A 294 -11.14 -2.00 30.43
CA ASP A 294 -11.17 -3.42 30.80
C ASP A 294 -11.45 -4.31 29.58
N GLN A 295 -12.39 -3.91 28.72
CA GLN A 295 -12.68 -4.62 27.47
C GLN A 295 -11.49 -4.61 26.50
N PHE A 296 -10.80 -3.48 26.39
CA PHE A 296 -9.62 -3.33 25.55
C PHE A 296 -8.44 -4.17 26.07
N ASP A 297 -8.17 -4.12 27.37
CA ASP A 297 -7.14 -4.93 28.04
C ASP A 297 -7.42 -6.43 27.89
N ALA A 298 -8.68 -6.85 28.08
CA ALA A 298 -9.08 -8.25 27.90
C ALA A 298 -8.88 -8.73 26.46
N TRP A 299 -9.19 -7.88 25.47
CA TRP A 299 -8.97 -8.19 24.06
C TRP A 299 -7.50 -8.31 23.71
N ILE A 300 -6.65 -7.38 24.17
CA ILE A 300 -5.21 -7.45 23.97
C ILE A 300 -4.62 -8.67 24.66
N LEU A 301 -5.01 -8.96 25.90
CA LEU A 301 -4.54 -10.12 26.64
C LEU A 301 -4.90 -11.42 25.91
N LYS A 302 -6.13 -11.56 25.42
CA LYS A 302 -6.58 -12.74 24.66
C LYS A 302 -5.73 -12.98 23.41
N ASN A 303 -5.42 -11.93 22.66
CA ASN A 303 -4.60 -12.04 21.45
C ASN A 303 -3.12 -12.25 21.78
N GLY A 304 -2.59 -11.50 22.74
CA GLY A 304 -1.22 -11.58 23.21
C GLY A 304 -0.87 -12.96 23.76
N LEU A 305 -1.75 -13.59 24.56
CA LEU A 305 -1.57 -14.95 25.07
C LEU A 305 -1.38 -15.98 23.95
N ARG A 306 -2.08 -15.83 22.82
CA ARG A 306 -1.92 -16.71 21.65
C ARG A 306 -0.57 -16.52 20.97
N TRP A 307 -0.03 -15.30 21.00
CA TRP A 307 1.25 -14.99 20.36
C TRP A 307 2.47 -15.34 21.21
N VAL A 308 2.36 -15.30 22.54
CA VAL A 308 3.42 -15.75 23.47
C VAL A 308 3.38 -17.25 23.75
N ALA A 309 2.28 -17.94 23.40
CA ALA A 309 2.16 -19.39 23.53
C ALA A 309 3.23 -20.12 22.70
N PRO A 310 3.65 -21.35 23.09
CA PRO A 310 4.72 -22.09 22.42
C PRO A 310 4.58 -22.15 20.89
N GLY A 311 5.69 -21.79 20.22
CA GLY A 311 5.79 -21.65 18.79
C GLY A 311 5.19 -20.37 18.21
N GLY A 312 4.45 -19.57 18.99
CA GLY A 312 3.90 -18.29 18.57
C GLY A 312 4.99 -17.25 18.24
N PRO A 313 4.63 -16.17 17.53
CA PRO A 313 5.60 -15.19 17.06
C PRO A 313 6.35 -14.46 18.18
N LEU A 314 5.76 -14.36 19.38
CA LEU A 314 6.37 -13.70 20.54
C LEU A 314 6.94 -14.70 21.57
N ALA A 315 6.87 -16.00 21.28
CA ALA A 315 7.50 -17.04 22.09
C ALA A 315 9.01 -17.14 21.82
N GLU A 316 9.72 -17.96 22.59
CA GLU A 316 11.11 -18.30 22.30
C GLU A 316 11.25 -18.94 20.90
N GLY A 317 12.23 -18.50 20.12
CA GLY A 317 12.41 -18.92 18.72
C GLY A 317 11.46 -18.27 17.70
N GLY A 318 10.58 -17.38 18.16
CA GLY A 318 9.73 -16.51 17.34
C GLY A 318 10.51 -15.38 16.69
N VAL A 319 10.03 -14.14 16.81
CA VAL A 319 10.70 -12.95 16.26
C VAL A 319 11.91 -12.54 17.12
N ASP A 320 12.90 -11.92 16.47
CA ASP A 320 14.08 -11.33 17.11
C ASP A 320 13.89 -9.84 17.40
N ILE A 321 12.96 -9.18 16.71
CA ILE A 321 12.55 -7.80 16.96
C ILE A 321 11.06 -7.61 16.68
N ALA A 322 10.38 -6.87 17.55
CA ALA A 322 8.95 -6.59 17.45
C ALA A 322 8.67 -5.09 17.23
N PHE A 323 7.91 -4.78 16.18
CA PHE A 323 7.42 -3.45 15.85
C PHE A 323 5.93 -3.37 16.17
N ILE A 324 5.55 -2.46 17.06
CA ILE A 324 4.16 -2.25 17.50
C ILE A 324 3.64 -0.95 16.90
N ASP A 325 2.66 -1.06 16.02
CA ASP A 325 2.03 0.08 15.36
C ASP A 325 0.83 0.61 16.17
N ASP A 326 0.75 1.94 16.25
CA ASP A 326 -0.40 2.73 16.67
C ASP A 326 -0.92 2.50 18.10
N PRO A 327 -1.79 3.37 18.64
CA PRO A 327 -2.26 3.28 20.03
C PRO A 327 -3.18 2.08 20.33
N GLN A 328 -3.54 1.24 19.36
CA GLN A 328 -4.43 0.11 19.63
C GLN A 328 -3.69 -1.12 20.17
N MET A 329 -2.37 -1.21 20.04
CA MET A 329 -1.56 -2.37 20.44
C MET A 329 -0.59 -2.20 21.64
N PRO A 330 -0.40 -1.03 22.30
CA PRO A 330 0.57 -0.89 23.38
C PRO A 330 0.43 -1.87 24.54
N GLY A 331 -0.78 -2.34 24.87
CA GLY A 331 -1.01 -3.32 25.93
C GLY A 331 -0.25 -4.65 25.72
N LEU A 332 0.24 -4.92 24.51
CA LEU A 332 1.08 -6.08 24.20
C LEU A 332 2.51 -5.92 24.75
N ILE A 333 3.01 -4.70 24.90
CA ILE A 333 4.41 -4.41 25.27
C ILE A 333 4.75 -4.98 26.66
N PRO A 334 3.98 -4.71 27.74
CA PRO A 334 4.27 -5.29 29.06
C PRO A 334 4.16 -6.83 29.06
N LEU A 335 3.22 -7.39 28.30
CA LEU A 335 3.04 -8.84 28.18
C LEU A 335 4.26 -9.49 27.52
N ILE A 336 4.80 -8.88 26.46
CA ILE A 336 6.03 -9.34 25.81
C ILE A 336 7.19 -9.26 26.80
N LYS A 337 7.42 -8.10 27.44
CA LYS A 337 8.54 -7.93 28.37
C LYS A 337 8.48 -8.90 29.56
N LYS A 338 7.28 -9.32 29.99
CA LYS A 338 7.11 -10.36 31.01
C LYS A 338 7.60 -11.74 30.56
N HIS A 339 7.38 -12.11 29.30
CA HIS A 339 7.75 -13.43 28.76
C HIS A 339 9.16 -13.44 28.16
N ARG A 340 9.54 -12.37 27.45
CA ARG A 340 10.85 -12.16 26.83
C ARG A 340 11.39 -10.77 27.18
N PRO A 341 11.99 -10.58 28.37
CA PRO A 341 12.50 -9.28 28.82
C PRO A 341 13.50 -8.63 27.86
N ASN A 342 14.30 -9.47 27.18
CA ASN A 342 15.38 -9.05 26.29
C ASN A 342 14.94 -8.82 24.84
N LEU A 343 13.68 -9.12 24.47
CA LEU A 343 13.21 -8.87 23.11
C LEU A 343 13.16 -7.35 22.86
N PRO A 344 13.85 -6.82 21.84
CA PRO A 344 13.75 -5.41 21.46
C PRO A 344 12.33 -5.09 20.97
N ILE A 345 11.73 -4.03 21.53
CA ILE A 345 10.38 -3.58 21.15
C ILE A 345 10.45 -2.13 20.71
N ILE A 346 9.96 -1.87 19.50
CA ILE A 346 9.92 -0.53 18.91
C ILE A 346 8.46 -0.14 18.72
N TYR A 347 8.07 0.99 19.29
CA TYR A 347 6.72 1.54 19.14
C TYR A 347 6.70 2.60 18.05
N ARG A 348 5.74 2.51 17.13
CA ARG A 348 5.53 3.48 16.06
C ARG A 348 4.16 4.14 16.19
N SER A 349 4.16 5.46 16.38
CA SER A 349 2.94 6.27 16.32
C SER A 349 2.75 6.83 14.90
N HIS A 350 1.59 6.57 14.28
CA HIS A 350 1.19 7.21 13.01
C HIS A 350 0.14 8.32 13.21
N ILE A 351 -0.21 8.63 14.45
CA ILE A 351 -1.28 9.59 14.77
C ILE A 351 -0.74 10.92 15.33
N GLU A 352 -1.49 11.99 15.10
CA GLU A 352 -1.30 13.26 15.81
C GLU A 352 -1.71 13.07 17.28
N ILE A 353 -0.72 13.14 18.18
CA ILE A 353 -0.95 13.21 19.62
C ILE A 353 -0.77 14.68 20.01
N ARG A 354 -1.86 15.37 20.34
CA ARG A 354 -1.82 16.80 20.69
C ARG A 354 -1.10 17.02 22.01
N SER A 355 0.21 17.29 21.97
CA SER A 355 1.02 17.48 23.19
C SER A 355 0.45 18.59 24.08
N ASP A 356 0.03 19.70 23.47
CA ASP A 356 -0.61 20.85 24.14
C ASP A 356 -1.87 20.50 24.92
N LEU A 357 -2.66 19.52 24.46
CA LEU A 357 -3.88 19.08 25.15
C LEU A 357 -3.61 17.98 26.17
N VAL A 358 -2.64 17.12 25.88
CA VAL A 358 -2.24 16.01 26.76
C VAL A 358 -1.69 16.51 28.11
N HIS A 359 -1.06 17.69 28.14
CA HIS A 359 -0.55 18.28 29.38
C HIS A 359 -1.61 19.03 30.20
N ILE A 360 -2.83 19.19 29.67
CA ILE A 360 -3.94 19.81 30.41
C ILE A 360 -4.53 18.78 31.37
N LYS A 361 -4.29 18.99 32.67
CA LYS A 361 -4.78 18.11 33.74
C LYS A 361 -6.32 18.00 33.73
N GLY A 362 -6.85 16.78 33.72
CA GLY A 362 -8.28 16.46 33.67
C GLY A 362 -8.89 16.51 32.27
N SER A 363 -8.08 16.71 31.23
CA SER A 363 -8.52 16.61 29.85
C SER A 363 -8.77 15.15 29.46
N PRO A 364 -9.71 14.89 28.52
CA PRO A 364 -9.88 13.54 27.99
C PRO A 364 -8.59 13.02 27.30
N GLN A 365 -7.77 13.92 26.76
CA GLN A 365 -6.49 13.61 26.12
C GLN A 365 -5.47 13.08 27.12
N GLU A 366 -5.31 13.74 28.26
CA GLU A 366 -4.42 13.31 29.34
C GLU A 366 -4.81 11.91 29.84
N GLU A 367 -6.11 11.66 30.06
CA GLU A 367 -6.60 10.36 30.56
C GLU A 367 -6.27 9.20 29.61
N VAL A 368 -6.47 9.40 28.30
CA VAL A 368 -6.16 8.41 27.27
C VAL A 368 -4.65 8.25 27.12
N TRP A 369 -3.90 9.36 27.09
CA TRP A 369 -2.44 9.32 26.97
C TRP A 369 -1.79 8.60 28.14
N ASN A 370 -2.17 8.92 29.38
CA ASN A 370 -1.62 8.26 30.57
C ASN A 370 -1.86 6.74 30.53
N TYR A 371 -3.06 6.32 30.12
CA TYR A 371 -3.38 4.91 29.95
C TYR A 371 -2.48 4.22 28.91
N LEU A 372 -2.22 4.86 27.76
CA LEU A 372 -1.35 4.31 26.72
C LEU A 372 0.13 4.37 27.12
N TRP A 373 0.60 5.50 27.64
CA TRP A 373 1.99 5.75 28.03
C TRP A 373 2.46 4.77 29.11
N ASN A 374 1.56 4.41 30.04
CA ASN A 374 1.83 3.37 31.04
C ASN A 374 2.34 2.06 30.41
N ASN A 375 1.88 1.73 29.20
CA ASN A 375 2.33 0.57 28.44
C ASN A 375 3.50 0.90 27.49
N ILE A 376 3.45 2.05 26.80
CA ILE A 376 4.44 2.45 25.79
C ILE A 376 5.84 2.71 26.40
N GLN A 377 5.93 3.23 27.62
CA GLN A 377 7.21 3.55 28.28
C GLN A 377 8.19 2.36 28.38
N HIS A 378 7.66 1.12 28.34
CA HIS A 378 8.42 -0.13 28.38
C HIS A 378 9.05 -0.50 27.02
N ALA A 379 8.72 0.21 25.95
CA ALA A 379 9.39 0.06 24.66
C ALA A 379 10.85 0.56 24.74
N ASP A 380 11.70 -0.01 23.89
CA ASP A 380 13.10 0.38 23.76
C ASP A 380 13.26 1.66 22.91
N MET A 381 12.31 1.94 22.01
CA MET A 381 12.29 3.15 21.18
C MET A 381 10.87 3.60 20.84
N PHE A 382 10.67 4.91 20.73
CA PHE A 382 9.44 5.57 20.28
C PHE A 382 9.71 6.30 18.96
N ILE A 383 8.99 5.92 17.90
CA ILE A 383 9.10 6.55 16.58
C ILE A 383 7.86 7.40 16.33
N SER A 384 8.06 8.70 16.08
CA SER A 384 7.00 9.64 15.69
C SER A 384 7.14 10.12 14.25
N HIS A 385 6.08 10.70 13.70
CA HIS A 385 6.23 11.54 12.52
C HIS A 385 7.12 12.76 12.85
N PRO A 386 7.83 13.32 11.86
CA PRO A 386 8.72 14.47 12.04
C PRO A 386 7.97 15.79 12.27
N VAL A 387 6.99 15.81 13.18
CA VAL A 387 6.18 16.97 13.53
C VAL A 387 6.27 17.15 15.03
N SER A 388 6.86 18.28 15.47
CA SER A 388 7.19 18.50 16.88
C SER A 388 5.97 18.48 17.81
N LYS A 389 4.81 18.94 17.32
CA LYS A 389 3.54 18.96 18.08
C LYS A 389 2.99 17.57 18.40
N PHE A 390 3.52 16.50 17.79
CA PHE A 390 3.01 15.13 17.96
C PHE A 390 3.77 14.32 19.00
N VAL A 391 4.81 14.91 19.59
CA VAL A 391 5.63 14.25 20.60
C VAL A 391 5.30 14.86 21.96
N PRO A 392 4.59 14.12 22.83
CA PRO A 392 4.36 14.57 24.20
C PRO A 392 5.66 14.70 24.98
N SER A 393 5.72 15.64 25.93
CA SER A 393 6.94 15.88 26.72
C SER A 393 7.37 14.71 27.60
N ASP A 394 6.45 13.76 27.88
CA ASP A 394 6.72 12.57 28.68
C ASP A 394 7.68 11.60 27.98
N VAL A 395 7.80 11.68 26.64
CA VAL A 395 8.64 10.79 25.85
C VAL A 395 10.11 11.21 26.01
N PRO A 396 10.99 10.35 26.57
CA PRO A 396 12.40 10.69 26.73
C PRO A 396 13.08 10.85 25.36
N LEU A 397 13.78 11.97 25.17
CA LEU A 397 14.54 12.24 23.93
C LEU A 397 15.50 11.10 23.56
N GLU A 398 16.14 10.50 24.57
CA GLU A 398 17.05 9.36 24.36
C GLU A 398 16.39 8.18 23.63
N LYS A 399 15.07 8.02 23.73
CA LYS A 399 14.31 6.95 23.08
C LYS A 399 13.54 7.42 21.85
N LEU A 400 13.53 8.72 21.54
CA LEU A 400 12.74 9.31 20.46
C LEU A 400 13.51 9.29 19.15
N SER A 401 12.88 8.81 18.09
CA SER A 401 13.37 8.96 16.71
C SER A 401 12.25 9.42 15.77
N LEU A 402 12.62 10.04 14.65
CA LEU A 402 11.68 10.58 13.67
C LEU A 402 11.72 9.78 12.37
N LEU A 403 10.53 9.46 11.86
CA LEU A 403 10.35 8.78 10.57
C LEU A 403 9.07 9.29 9.88
N GLY A 404 9.17 9.70 8.62
CA GLY A 404 8.04 10.10 7.79
C GLY A 404 7.05 8.96 7.50
N ALA A 405 5.87 9.30 6.98
CA ALA A 405 5.04 8.29 6.31
C ALA A 405 5.62 8.00 4.93
N ALA A 406 5.25 6.88 4.34
CA ALA A 406 5.67 6.51 2.99
C ALA A 406 4.48 6.06 2.16
N THR A 407 4.65 6.10 0.85
CA THR A 407 3.72 5.56 -0.14
C THR A 407 4.49 4.68 -1.12
N ASP A 408 3.80 3.76 -1.76
CA ASP A 408 4.42 2.88 -2.74
C ASP A 408 4.21 3.41 -4.15
N MET A 409 5.31 3.54 -4.90
CA MET A 409 5.31 4.07 -6.26
C MET A 409 5.00 2.99 -7.30
N LEU A 410 5.13 1.72 -6.93
CA LEU A 410 4.94 0.58 -7.83
C LEU A 410 3.61 -0.15 -7.58
N ASP A 411 2.91 0.13 -6.48
CA ASP A 411 1.57 -0.40 -6.24
C ASP A 411 0.54 0.32 -7.13
N GLY A 412 -0.61 -0.32 -7.33
CA GLY A 412 -1.70 0.17 -8.17
C GLY A 412 -2.33 1.50 -7.76
N LEU A 413 -1.89 2.12 -6.66
CA LEU A 413 -2.33 3.43 -6.22
C LEU A 413 -1.54 4.59 -6.82
N ASN A 414 -0.25 4.43 -7.11
CA ASN A 414 0.62 5.54 -7.55
C ASN A 414 1.54 5.19 -8.74
N LYS A 415 1.44 3.96 -9.26
CA LYS A 415 2.20 3.55 -10.44
C LYS A 415 1.91 4.43 -11.65
N HIS A 416 2.89 4.54 -12.54
CA HIS A 416 2.72 5.23 -13.81
C HIS A 416 1.62 4.54 -14.65
N LEU A 417 0.78 5.34 -15.32
CA LEU A 417 -0.27 4.85 -16.21
C LEU A 417 0.08 5.23 -17.65
N ASN A 418 -0.06 4.30 -18.59
CA ASN A 418 0.04 4.63 -20.01
C ASN A 418 -1.22 5.39 -20.51
N ASP A 419 -1.17 5.86 -21.75
CA ASP A 419 -2.24 6.68 -22.35
C ASP A 419 -3.58 5.94 -22.43
N TRP A 420 -3.57 4.65 -22.78
CA TRP A 420 -4.78 3.83 -22.84
C TRP A 420 -5.39 3.69 -21.44
N ASP A 421 -4.59 3.36 -20.43
CA ASP A 421 -5.04 3.16 -19.04
C ASP A 421 -5.67 4.43 -18.50
N THR A 422 -5.00 5.54 -18.74
CA THR A 422 -5.49 6.87 -18.41
C THR A 422 -6.84 7.12 -19.07
N ALA A 423 -6.94 6.93 -20.38
CA ALA A 423 -8.20 7.14 -21.11
C ALA A 423 -9.34 6.25 -20.60
N PHE A 424 -9.07 4.99 -20.30
CA PHE A 424 -10.06 4.06 -19.75
C PHE A 424 -10.54 4.48 -18.37
N TYR A 425 -9.63 4.78 -17.42
CA TYR A 425 -10.04 5.20 -16.08
C TYR A 425 -10.75 6.55 -16.08
N MET A 426 -10.36 7.46 -16.98
CA MET A 426 -11.10 8.71 -17.22
C MET A 426 -12.50 8.47 -17.79
N GLY A 427 -12.65 7.50 -18.70
CA GLY A 427 -13.94 7.06 -19.25
C GLY A 427 -14.85 6.42 -18.19
N GLU A 428 -14.29 5.57 -17.33
CA GLU A 428 -14.98 4.98 -16.18
C GLU A 428 -15.43 6.07 -15.20
N PHE A 429 -14.57 7.04 -14.92
CA PHE A 429 -14.91 8.18 -14.08
C PHE A 429 -16.05 9.02 -14.68
N ARG A 430 -15.99 9.33 -15.98
CA ARG A 430 -17.07 10.04 -16.68
C ARG A 430 -18.39 9.27 -16.63
N THR A 431 -18.34 7.95 -16.85
CA THR A 431 -19.51 7.07 -16.75
C THR A 431 -20.10 7.08 -15.34
N LEU A 432 -19.25 7.10 -14.32
CA LEU A 432 -19.67 7.23 -12.93
C LEU A 432 -20.34 8.60 -12.68
N CYS A 433 -19.73 9.70 -13.12
CA CYS A 433 -20.33 11.03 -13.02
C CYS A 433 -21.71 11.08 -13.70
N ALA A 434 -21.84 10.57 -14.92
CA ALA A 434 -23.10 10.51 -15.65
C ALA A 434 -24.16 9.69 -14.91
N LYS A 435 -23.78 8.53 -14.36
CA LYS A 435 -24.66 7.64 -13.59
C LYS A 435 -25.18 8.30 -12.31
N GLU A 436 -24.30 9.00 -11.60
CA GLU A 436 -24.61 9.72 -10.35
C GLU A 436 -25.19 11.12 -10.62
N LYS A 437 -25.38 11.50 -11.89
CA LYS A 437 -25.87 12.81 -12.35
C LYS A 437 -25.03 13.99 -11.83
N MET A 438 -23.72 13.78 -11.70
CA MET A 438 -22.74 14.81 -11.38
C MET A 438 -22.28 15.54 -12.66
N HIS A 439 -21.73 16.73 -12.49
CA HIS A 439 -21.06 17.43 -13.58
C HIS A 439 -19.87 16.62 -14.10
N GLU A 440 -19.82 16.41 -15.42
CA GLU A 440 -18.77 15.64 -16.05
C GLU A 440 -17.47 16.44 -16.16
N LEU A 441 -16.35 15.74 -15.95
CA LEU A 441 -15.02 16.28 -16.23
C LEU A 441 -14.80 16.29 -17.75
N LYS A 442 -14.64 17.48 -18.34
CA LYS A 442 -14.38 17.72 -19.77
C LYS A 442 -12.91 17.46 -20.12
N TRP A 443 -12.30 16.40 -19.57
CA TRP A 443 -10.94 15.98 -19.92
C TRP A 443 -10.96 15.16 -21.22
N PRO A 444 -9.98 15.29 -22.15
CA PRO A 444 -8.78 16.15 -22.06
C PRO A 444 -8.97 17.57 -22.61
N GLN A 445 -10.20 18.00 -22.93
CA GLN A 445 -10.46 19.31 -23.53
C GLN A 445 -10.16 20.47 -22.58
N LEU A 446 -10.52 20.33 -21.31
CA LEU A 446 -10.24 21.30 -20.25
C LEU A 446 -9.31 20.70 -19.20
N GLU A 447 -8.45 21.57 -18.68
CA GLU A 447 -7.62 21.28 -17.52
C GLU A 447 -8.44 21.28 -16.23
N TYR A 448 -7.88 20.74 -15.15
CA TYR A 448 -8.52 20.77 -13.84
C TYR A 448 -7.54 20.78 -12.68
N PHE A 449 -7.97 21.37 -11.58
CA PHE A 449 -7.34 21.27 -10.26
C PHE A 449 -8.01 20.17 -9.45
N VAL A 450 -7.24 19.44 -8.64
CA VAL A 450 -7.76 18.31 -7.87
C VAL A 450 -7.40 18.38 -6.39
N GLN A 451 -8.36 18.09 -5.50
CA GLN A 451 -8.07 17.70 -4.11
C GLN A 451 -8.54 16.27 -3.88
N ILE A 452 -7.59 15.37 -3.57
CA ILE A 452 -7.88 13.99 -3.20
C ILE A 452 -7.76 13.83 -1.68
N ALA A 453 -8.87 13.91 -0.96
CA ALA A 453 -8.87 13.83 0.49
C ALA A 453 -10.16 13.19 1.02
N ARG A 454 -10.12 12.67 2.25
CA ARG A 454 -11.36 12.28 2.93
C ARG A 454 -12.28 13.50 3.09
N PHE A 455 -13.59 13.29 3.04
CA PHE A 455 -14.57 14.31 3.39
C PHE A 455 -14.60 14.51 4.91
N ASP A 456 -13.58 15.21 5.41
CA ASP A 456 -13.35 15.45 6.83
C ASP A 456 -13.16 16.96 7.05
N PRO A 457 -13.65 17.55 8.15
CA PRO A 457 -13.55 19.00 8.40
C PRO A 457 -12.11 19.52 8.38
N SER A 458 -11.15 18.69 8.79
CA SER A 458 -9.72 19.05 8.81
C SER A 458 -9.11 19.18 7.43
N LYS A 459 -9.73 18.62 6.38
CA LYS A 459 -9.19 18.63 5.01
C LYS A 459 -9.46 19.92 4.25
N GLY A 460 -10.12 20.89 4.87
CA GLY A 460 -10.25 22.25 4.35
C GLY A 460 -11.05 22.36 3.04
N ILE A 461 -11.98 21.44 2.79
CA ILE A 461 -12.83 21.45 1.59
C ILE A 461 -13.54 22.81 1.37
N PRO A 462 -14.09 23.49 2.39
CA PRO A 462 -14.66 24.83 2.19
C PRO A 462 -13.65 25.87 1.68
N ASN A 463 -12.39 25.78 2.12
CA ASN A 463 -11.33 26.67 1.65
C ASN A 463 -10.98 26.42 0.19
N VAL A 464 -11.06 25.16 -0.26
CA VAL A 464 -10.85 24.82 -1.68
C VAL A 464 -11.92 25.49 -2.55
N ILE A 465 -13.18 25.39 -2.16
CA ILE A 465 -14.31 25.97 -2.89
C ILE A 465 -14.17 27.50 -2.96
N ASP A 466 -13.95 28.15 -1.81
CA ASP A 466 -13.78 29.61 -1.76
C ASP A 466 -12.56 30.09 -2.56
N SER A 467 -11.45 29.36 -2.52
CA SER A 467 -10.26 29.66 -3.34
C SER A 467 -10.55 29.53 -4.84
N TYR A 468 -11.31 28.51 -5.24
CA TYR A 468 -11.69 28.31 -6.63
C TYR A 468 -12.65 29.39 -7.15
N VAL A 469 -13.61 29.83 -6.33
CA VAL A 469 -14.47 30.99 -6.67
C VAL A 469 -13.62 32.24 -6.90
N LYS A 470 -12.67 32.52 -5.99
CA LYS A 470 -11.74 33.65 -6.14
C LYS A 470 -10.86 33.54 -7.37
N TYR A 471 -10.41 32.33 -7.70
CA TYR A 471 -9.66 32.04 -8.93
C TYR A 471 -10.48 32.36 -10.18
N ARG A 472 -11.77 31.97 -10.23
CA ARG A 472 -12.66 32.34 -11.35
C ARG A 472 -12.84 33.85 -11.49
N HIS A 473 -13.02 34.57 -10.38
CA HIS A 473 -13.09 36.04 -10.41
C HIS A 473 -11.78 36.69 -10.91
N LEU A 474 -10.62 36.08 -10.67
CA LEU A 474 -9.36 36.57 -11.24
C LEU A 474 -9.30 36.39 -12.76
N LEU A 475 -9.90 35.31 -13.28
CA LEU A 475 -9.98 35.05 -14.72
C LEU A 475 -11.03 35.91 -15.42
N GLU A 476 -12.14 36.24 -14.76
CA GLU A 476 -13.14 37.18 -15.31
C GLU A 476 -12.56 38.57 -15.60
N ALA A 477 -11.48 38.95 -14.92
CA ALA A 477 -10.76 40.18 -15.17
C ALA A 477 -9.82 40.11 -16.38
N ASP A 478 -9.58 38.92 -16.93
CA ASP A 478 -8.75 38.67 -18.11
C ASP A 478 -9.63 38.70 -19.38
N PRO A 479 -9.54 39.75 -20.22
CA PRO A 479 -10.42 39.91 -21.37
C PRO A 479 -10.15 38.90 -22.50
N ASP A 480 -9.03 38.17 -22.45
CA ASP A 480 -8.63 37.20 -23.47
C ASP A 480 -9.16 35.78 -23.20
N ARG A 481 -9.98 35.59 -22.15
CA ARG A 481 -10.47 34.26 -21.75
C ARG A 481 -11.98 34.23 -21.59
N GLU A 482 -12.59 33.15 -22.09
CA GLU A 482 -14.02 32.89 -21.92
C GLU A 482 -14.25 31.91 -20.76
N GLU A 483 -15.44 31.97 -20.14
CA GLU A 483 -15.79 31.15 -18.99
C GLU A 483 -15.73 29.63 -19.28
N ASP A 484 -15.95 29.24 -20.53
CA ASP A 484 -15.87 27.86 -21.00
C ASP A 484 -14.43 27.32 -21.07
N ASP A 485 -13.41 28.18 -21.02
CA ASP A 485 -12.00 27.80 -21.03
C ASP A 485 -11.41 27.59 -19.63
N TYR A 486 -12.18 27.92 -18.57
CA TYR A 486 -11.66 27.87 -17.20
C TYR A 486 -11.41 26.43 -16.76
N ALA A 487 -10.25 26.18 -16.14
CA ALA A 487 -9.95 24.89 -15.54
C ALA A 487 -11.03 24.49 -14.52
N GLN A 488 -11.44 23.20 -14.54
CA GLN A 488 -12.43 22.66 -13.63
C GLN A 488 -11.84 22.37 -12.23
N LEU A 489 -12.69 22.25 -11.22
CA LEU A 489 -12.32 21.79 -9.88
C LEU A 489 -12.87 20.39 -9.63
N LEU A 490 -11.99 19.47 -9.24
CA LEU A 490 -12.35 18.13 -8.81
C LEU A 490 -12.04 17.92 -7.33
N ILE A 491 -13.06 17.62 -6.54
CA ILE A 491 -12.90 17.20 -5.14
C ILE A 491 -13.36 15.75 -5.06
N CYS A 492 -12.44 14.85 -4.75
CA CYS A 492 -12.74 13.43 -4.65
C CYS A 492 -12.12 12.83 -3.39
N GLY A 493 -12.78 11.81 -2.85
CA GLY A 493 -12.43 11.28 -1.55
C GLY A 493 -13.05 9.92 -1.29
N ASN A 494 -12.28 9.05 -0.64
CA ASN A 494 -12.82 7.79 -0.14
C ASN A 494 -13.43 8.02 1.25
N SER A 495 -14.67 7.55 1.47
CA SER A 495 -15.16 7.31 2.82
C SER A 495 -14.41 6.11 3.42
N ALA A 496 -13.69 6.32 4.53
CA ALA A 496 -13.17 5.20 5.30
C ALA A 496 -14.37 4.46 5.92
N ILE A 497 -14.34 3.12 5.92
CA ILE A 497 -15.41 2.29 6.54
C ILE A 497 -15.64 2.70 8.00
N ASP A 498 -14.59 3.22 8.63
CA ASP A 498 -14.59 3.55 10.04
C ASP A 498 -15.09 4.98 10.31
N ASP A 499 -15.47 5.79 9.30
CA ASP A 499 -15.75 7.22 9.47
C ASP A 499 -17.21 7.66 9.25
N PRO A 500 -18.06 7.63 10.30
CA PRO A 500 -19.46 8.04 10.18
C PRO A 500 -19.64 9.55 9.96
N ASP A 501 -18.62 10.36 10.26
CA ASP A 501 -18.65 11.81 10.09
C ASP A 501 -18.45 12.23 8.62
N ALA A 502 -17.90 11.32 7.79
CA ALA A 502 -17.65 11.57 6.38
C ALA A 502 -18.93 11.85 5.58
N THR A 503 -20.05 11.22 5.96
CA THR A 503 -21.36 11.44 5.32
C THR A 503 -21.90 12.84 5.60
N ILE A 504 -21.68 13.39 6.79
CA ILE A 504 -22.19 14.71 7.18
C ILE A 504 -21.48 15.82 6.40
N ILE A 505 -20.15 15.75 6.31
CA ILE A 505 -19.34 16.73 5.57
C ILE A 505 -19.53 16.60 4.08
N TYR A 506 -19.73 15.37 3.59
CA TYR A 506 -20.19 15.15 2.23
C TYR A 506 -21.50 15.89 1.97
N ASP A 507 -22.52 15.69 2.82
CA ASP A 507 -23.81 16.36 2.68
C ASP A 507 -23.72 17.89 2.76
N GLU A 508 -22.85 18.44 3.62
CA GLU A 508 -22.59 19.89 3.68
C GLU A 508 -21.92 20.41 2.41
N THR A 509 -20.92 19.68 1.91
CA THR A 509 -20.23 20.00 0.65
C THR A 509 -21.21 19.95 -0.52
N MET A 510 -22.07 18.92 -0.57
CA MET A 510 -23.08 18.76 -1.61
C MET A 510 -24.25 19.73 -1.46
N LYS A 511 -24.55 20.26 -0.27
CA LYS A 511 -25.47 21.40 -0.10
C LYS A 511 -24.89 22.69 -0.68
N GLN A 512 -23.57 22.84 -0.67
CA GLN A 512 -22.89 23.97 -1.30
C GLN A 512 -22.76 23.81 -2.83
N ILE A 513 -22.76 22.57 -3.36
CA ILE A 513 -22.41 22.28 -4.77
C ILE A 513 -23.54 21.62 -5.61
N HIS A 514 -24.59 21.09 -4.98
CA HIS A 514 -25.65 20.24 -5.56
C HIS A 514 -25.19 18.87 -6.13
N SER A 515 -25.70 17.80 -5.47
CA SER A 515 -25.91 16.37 -5.86
C SER A 515 -24.81 15.28 -5.85
N HIS A 516 -24.81 14.47 -4.76
CA HIS A 516 -24.78 12.97 -4.60
C HIS A 516 -23.53 12.10 -4.92
N GLU A 517 -23.42 10.98 -4.17
CA GLU A 517 -22.27 10.20 -3.63
C GLU A 517 -21.12 9.71 -4.56
N VAL A 518 -19.91 9.56 -3.99
CA VAL A 518 -18.73 8.92 -4.63
C VAL A 518 -18.47 7.50 -4.08
N ARG A 519 -18.32 6.52 -4.98
CA ARG A 519 -17.84 5.16 -4.69
C ARG A 519 -16.33 5.00 -4.90
N LYS A 520 -15.76 4.02 -4.19
CA LYS A 520 -14.32 3.72 -4.12
C LYS A 520 -13.75 3.15 -5.42
N TYR A 521 -12.82 3.87 -6.06
CA TYR A 521 -11.97 3.34 -7.13
C TYR A 521 -10.53 3.88 -7.02
N ALA A 522 -9.67 3.11 -6.35
CA ALA A 522 -8.25 3.44 -6.09
C ALA A 522 -7.46 3.86 -7.35
N LYS A 523 -7.63 3.14 -8.47
CA LYS A 523 -6.91 3.40 -9.72
C LYS A 523 -7.40 4.65 -10.46
N VAL A 524 -8.67 4.98 -10.31
CA VAL A 524 -9.25 6.22 -10.86
C VAL A 524 -8.63 7.43 -10.18
N LEU A 525 -8.42 7.38 -8.86
CA LEU A 525 -7.77 8.48 -8.12
C LEU A 525 -6.33 8.74 -8.62
N ASN A 526 -5.59 7.70 -8.98
CA ASN A 526 -4.26 7.85 -9.57
C ASN A 526 -4.33 8.59 -10.92
N ALA A 527 -5.17 8.12 -11.84
CA ALA A 527 -5.40 8.78 -13.13
C ALA A 527 -5.82 10.26 -12.96
N LEU A 528 -6.72 10.53 -12.01
CA LEU A 528 -7.18 11.89 -11.71
C LEU A 528 -6.05 12.76 -11.13
N MET A 529 -5.19 12.25 -10.26
CA MET A 529 -4.03 12.99 -9.75
C MET A 529 -3.04 13.25 -10.89
N ALA A 530 -2.64 12.20 -11.60
CA ALA A 530 -1.58 12.21 -12.60
C ALA A 530 -1.91 13.03 -13.85
N ASN A 531 -3.17 13.40 -14.08
CA ASN A 531 -3.59 14.24 -15.23
C ASN A 531 -4.08 15.63 -14.80
N SER A 532 -4.00 15.97 -13.52
CA SER A 532 -4.35 17.30 -13.03
C SER A 532 -3.34 18.36 -13.46
N ARG A 533 -3.77 19.62 -13.51
CA ARG A 533 -2.88 20.76 -13.73
C ARG A 533 -2.00 21.01 -12.50
N ALA A 534 -2.64 20.96 -11.32
CA ALA A 534 -2.01 20.99 -10.02
C ALA A 534 -2.94 20.34 -8.97
N ALA A 535 -2.35 19.83 -7.91
CA ALA A 535 -3.07 19.26 -6.77
C ALA A 535 -3.21 20.28 -5.63
N LEU A 536 -4.30 20.19 -4.89
CA LEU A 536 -4.59 21.00 -3.71
C LEU A 536 -4.59 20.11 -2.47
N GLN A 537 -4.01 20.60 -1.39
CA GLN A 537 -4.09 19.97 -0.06
C GLN A 537 -4.23 21.05 1.02
N LEU A 538 -5.42 21.63 1.13
CA LEU A 538 -5.69 22.79 2.00
C LEU A 538 -6.06 22.40 3.43
N SER A 539 -5.46 21.33 3.95
CA SER A 539 -5.74 20.82 5.29
C SER A 539 -5.49 21.90 6.35
N THR A 540 -6.48 22.11 7.22
CA THR A 540 -6.34 22.95 8.43
C THR A 540 -5.58 22.22 9.52
N ARG A 541 -5.64 20.88 9.53
CA ARG A 541 -4.93 20.01 10.47
C ARG A 541 -4.47 18.75 9.74
N GLU A 542 -3.21 18.38 9.93
CA GLU A 542 -2.65 17.25 9.20
C GLU A 542 -1.50 16.58 9.93
N GLY A 543 -1.39 15.26 9.77
CA GLY A 543 -0.27 14.45 10.22
C GLY A 543 0.98 14.68 9.36
N PHE A 544 1.28 13.71 8.51
CA PHE A 544 2.26 13.83 7.42
C PHE A 544 1.58 14.14 6.07
N GLU A 545 0.46 13.46 5.77
CA GLU A 545 -0.26 13.46 4.49
C GLU A 545 0.56 12.99 3.29
N VAL A 546 0.38 11.72 2.95
CA VAL A 546 1.07 11.07 1.83
C VAL A 546 0.55 11.55 0.48
N LYS A 547 -0.67 12.10 0.39
CA LYS A 547 -1.22 12.61 -0.88
C LYS A 547 -0.41 13.73 -1.49
N VAL A 548 0.34 14.48 -0.67
CA VAL A 548 1.29 15.50 -1.15
C VAL A 548 2.45 14.83 -1.88
N SER A 549 3.09 13.83 -1.28
CA SER A 549 4.15 13.05 -1.94
C SER A 549 3.68 12.37 -3.22
N GLU A 550 2.46 11.84 -3.23
CA GLU A 550 1.87 11.20 -4.42
C GLU A 550 1.65 12.21 -5.56
N GLY A 551 1.14 13.41 -5.26
CA GLY A 551 0.99 14.48 -6.26
C GLY A 551 2.34 14.92 -6.85
N LEU A 552 3.34 15.12 -5.99
CA LEU A 552 4.70 15.48 -6.41
C LEU A 552 5.33 14.40 -7.28
N HIS A 553 5.19 13.12 -6.89
CA HIS A 553 5.71 12.00 -7.66
C HIS A 553 5.05 11.86 -9.04
N ALA A 554 3.75 12.16 -9.13
CA ALA A 554 3.05 12.25 -10.40
C ALA A 554 3.45 13.49 -11.24
N GLY A 555 4.45 14.26 -10.82
CA GLY A 555 4.94 15.46 -11.48
C GLY A 555 3.97 16.63 -11.41
N ARG A 556 3.09 16.66 -10.40
CA ARG A 556 2.07 17.70 -10.26
C ARG A 556 2.44 18.67 -9.14
N PRO A 557 2.56 19.98 -9.45
CA PRO A 557 2.76 20.98 -8.42
C PRO A 557 1.64 20.90 -7.39
N VAL A 558 1.97 21.03 -6.11
CA VAL A 558 0.99 20.96 -5.02
C VAL A 558 0.84 22.33 -4.36
N ILE A 559 -0.38 22.85 -4.28
CA ILE A 559 -0.73 24.02 -3.47
C ILE A 559 -1.29 23.52 -2.15
N ALA A 560 -0.59 23.79 -1.05
CA ALA A 560 -0.98 23.24 0.25
C ALA A 560 -0.85 24.24 1.40
N SER A 561 -1.59 23.96 2.47
CA SER A 561 -1.52 24.74 3.72
C SER A 561 -0.26 24.41 4.52
N ARG A 562 0.30 25.41 5.22
CA ARG A 562 1.46 25.25 6.13
C ARG A 562 1.08 24.58 7.46
N THR A 563 0.64 23.34 7.38
CA THR A 563 0.11 22.57 8.51
C THR A 563 0.84 21.23 8.67
N GLY A 564 1.17 20.86 9.91
CA GLY A 564 1.70 19.54 10.22
C GLY A 564 2.99 19.22 9.46
N GLY A 565 3.05 18.03 8.86
CA GLY A 565 4.16 17.54 8.05
C GLY A 565 4.09 17.92 6.56
N ILE A 566 3.06 18.63 6.10
CA ILE A 566 2.94 19.07 4.69
C ILE A 566 4.16 19.91 4.25
N PRO A 567 4.64 20.91 5.03
CA PRO A 567 5.78 21.73 4.63
C PRO A 567 7.09 20.97 4.48
N LEU A 568 7.17 19.74 4.97
CA LEU A 568 8.36 18.90 4.82
C LEU A 568 8.45 18.29 3.41
N GLN A 569 7.34 18.24 2.67
CA GLN A 569 7.29 17.61 1.36
C GLN A 569 7.38 18.62 0.21
N ILE A 570 6.99 19.88 0.45
CA ILE A 570 6.90 20.91 -0.60
C ILE A 570 8.01 21.95 -0.44
N GLU A 571 8.75 22.19 -1.51
CA GLU A 571 9.68 23.30 -1.64
C GLU A 571 8.96 24.47 -2.31
N HIS A 572 8.67 25.50 -1.51
CA HIS A 572 7.88 26.65 -1.92
C HIS A 572 8.47 27.36 -3.15
N GLY A 573 7.67 27.51 -4.21
CA GLY A 573 8.06 28.14 -5.47
C GLY A 573 8.86 27.24 -6.41
N LEU A 574 9.17 26.00 -6.01
CA LEU A 574 9.90 25.03 -6.83
C LEU A 574 9.04 23.80 -7.14
N SER A 575 8.62 23.05 -6.12
CA SER A 575 7.75 21.87 -6.30
C SER A 575 6.27 22.17 -6.08
N GLY A 576 5.94 23.37 -5.60
CA GLY A 576 4.57 23.80 -5.35
C GLY A 576 4.50 25.06 -4.50
N TYR A 577 3.31 25.37 -3.98
CA TYR A 577 3.07 26.55 -3.15
C TYR A 577 2.60 26.16 -1.74
N LEU A 578 3.02 26.97 -0.77
CA LEU A 578 2.73 26.78 0.64
C LEU A 578 2.07 28.05 1.16
N THR A 579 0.80 27.96 1.53
CA THR A 579 -0.03 29.09 1.99
C THR A 579 -0.39 28.94 3.47
N GLU A 580 -0.75 30.02 4.14
CA GLU A 580 -1.30 29.93 5.49
C GLU A 580 -2.70 29.30 5.46
N PRO A 581 -3.09 28.47 6.45
CA PRO A 581 -4.43 27.91 6.51
C PRO A 581 -5.51 29.01 6.49
N GLY A 582 -6.41 28.95 5.51
CA GLY A 582 -7.49 29.92 5.32
C GLY A 582 -7.13 31.14 4.47
N ASP A 583 -5.88 31.27 4.00
CA ASP A 583 -5.50 32.30 3.01
C ASP A 583 -5.93 31.89 1.59
N ASN A 584 -7.24 31.90 1.38
CA ASN A 584 -7.85 31.48 0.13
C ASN A 584 -7.51 32.44 -1.04
N LYS A 585 -7.01 33.66 -0.75
CA LYS A 585 -6.55 34.60 -1.78
C LYS A 585 -5.19 34.17 -2.33
N ALA A 586 -4.25 33.77 -1.46
CA ALA A 586 -2.96 33.25 -1.88
C ALA A 586 -3.12 31.95 -2.69
N VAL A 587 -4.03 31.06 -2.27
CA VAL A 587 -4.36 29.83 -3.02
C VAL A 587 -4.92 30.17 -4.40
N ALA A 588 -5.91 31.06 -4.48
CA ALA A 588 -6.48 31.49 -5.76
C ALA A 588 -5.43 32.09 -6.71
N LYS A 589 -4.51 32.89 -6.17
CA LYS A 589 -3.39 33.44 -6.95
C LYS A 589 -2.47 32.33 -7.46
N ALA A 590 -2.12 31.36 -6.63
CA ALA A 590 -1.28 30.23 -7.05
C ALA A 590 -1.96 29.38 -8.14
N MET A 591 -3.27 29.15 -8.03
CA MET A 591 -4.06 28.50 -9.09
C MET A 591 -4.03 29.31 -10.39
N TYR A 592 -4.23 30.63 -10.30
CA TYR A 592 -4.16 31.54 -11.43
C TYR A 592 -2.78 31.51 -12.10
N ASP A 593 -1.71 31.66 -11.34
CA ASP A 593 -0.33 31.64 -11.85
C ASP A 593 -0.03 30.30 -12.56
N LEU A 594 -0.40 29.16 -11.96
CA LEU A 594 -0.17 27.84 -12.56
C LEU A 594 -1.04 27.56 -13.80
N PHE A 595 -2.22 28.18 -13.90
CA PHE A 595 -3.09 28.03 -15.07
C PHE A 595 -2.68 28.95 -16.22
N THR A 596 -2.24 30.18 -15.91
CA THR A 596 -1.94 31.19 -16.92
C THR A 596 -0.49 31.17 -17.42
N ASP A 597 0.45 30.66 -16.62
CA ASP A 597 1.87 30.52 -16.99
C ASP A 597 2.26 29.04 -17.18
N ASP A 598 2.16 28.57 -18.43
CA ASP A 598 2.57 27.21 -18.83
C ASP A 598 4.06 26.92 -18.60
N ALA A 599 4.92 27.94 -18.70
CA ALA A 599 6.36 27.76 -18.52
C ALA A 599 6.67 27.54 -17.03
N LEU A 600 6.03 28.32 -16.16
CA LEU A 600 6.10 28.13 -14.72
C LEU A 600 5.57 26.77 -14.32
N GLN A 601 4.39 26.38 -14.82
CA GLN A 601 3.79 25.11 -14.47
C GLN A 601 4.68 23.94 -14.89
N ARG A 602 5.20 23.94 -16.12
CA ARG A 602 6.11 22.89 -16.61
C ARG A 602 7.37 22.78 -15.77
N LYS A 603 8.00 23.92 -15.47
CA LYS A 603 9.21 23.97 -14.64
C LYS A 603 8.95 23.40 -13.25
N MET A 604 7.83 23.76 -12.62
CA MET A 604 7.46 23.21 -11.31
C MET A 604 7.13 21.72 -11.39
N SER A 605 6.44 21.26 -12.44
CA SER A 605 6.14 19.85 -12.69
C SER A 605 7.40 18.99 -12.82
N GLU A 606 8.37 19.44 -13.61
CA GLU A 606 9.66 18.76 -13.79
C GLU A 606 10.44 18.69 -12.48
N TYR A 607 10.44 19.77 -11.69
CA TYR A 607 11.07 19.80 -10.37
C TYR A 607 10.37 18.85 -9.39
N ALA A 608 9.03 18.90 -9.33
CA ALA A 608 8.22 18.04 -8.47
C ALA A 608 8.48 16.55 -8.73
N ALA A 609 8.55 16.12 -10.00
CA ALA A 609 8.78 14.72 -10.36
C ALA A 609 10.20 14.24 -10.01
N SER A 610 11.21 15.09 -10.14
CA SER A 610 12.63 14.72 -10.04
C SER A 610 13.24 14.90 -8.64
N HIS A 611 12.62 15.70 -7.77
CA HIS A 611 13.15 16.05 -6.46
C HIS A 611 12.30 15.51 -5.29
N VAL A 612 11.58 14.39 -5.50
CA VAL A 612 10.93 13.66 -4.41
C VAL A 612 11.99 12.91 -3.59
N SER A 613 11.93 13.05 -2.27
CA SER A 613 12.85 12.36 -1.35
C SER A 613 12.61 10.85 -1.34
N ASP A 614 13.68 10.04 -1.36
CA ASP A 614 13.61 8.59 -1.19
C ASP A 614 12.93 8.18 0.14
N GLU A 615 12.95 9.07 1.14
CA GLU A 615 12.38 8.85 2.48
C GLU A 615 10.86 8.64 2.49
N VAL A 616 10.15 9.12 1.46
CA VAL A 616 8.69 8.97 1.32
C VAL A 616 8.29 7.77 0.46
N GLY A 617 9.25 7.05 -0.10
CA GLY A 617 9.02 5.80 -0.84
C GLY A 617 9.10 4.56 0.06
N THR A 618 8.46 3.46 -0.38
CA THR A 618 8.53 2.15 0.29
C THR A 618 9.96 1.70 0.55
N VAL A 619 10.85 1.85 -0.43
CA VAL A 619 12.25 1.40 -0.38
C VAL A 619 13.03 2.17 0.69
N GLY A 620 12.95 3.50 0.72
CA GLY A 620 13.59 4.31 1.76
C GLY A 620 13.01 4.03 3.16
N ASN A 621 11.69 3.84 3.27
CA ASN A 621 11.06 3.48 4.54
C ASN A 621 11.52 2.10 5.03
N ALA A 622 11.65 1.13 4.13
CA ALA A 622 12.13 -0.22 4.43
C ALA A 622 13.56 -0.22 5.00
N ALA A 623 14.43 0.62 4.45
CA ALA A 623 15.80 0.79 4.92
C ALA A 623 15.84 1.17 6.41
N ALA A 624 14.95 2.07 6.83
CA ALA A 624 14.86 2.53 8.22
C ALA A 624 14.48 1.38 9.17
N TRP A 625 13.53 0.52 8.79
CA TRP A 625 13.14 -0.66 9.59
C TRP A 625 14.24 -1.72 9.64
N MET A 626 14.93 -1.97 8.52
CA MET A 626 16.07 -2.91 8.48
C MET A 626 17.23 -2.41 9.34
N TYR A 627 17.54 -1.11 9.30
CA TYR A 627 18.56 -0.52 10.15
C TYR A 627 18.27 -0.75 11.63
N LEU A 628 17.02 -0.55 12.06
CA LEU A 628 16.62 -0.84 13.43
C LEU A 628 16.77 -2.33 13.78
N ALA A 629 16.32 -3.22 12.89
CA ALA A 629 16.48 -4.66 13.08
C ALA A 629 17.95 -5.05 13.22
N VAL A 630 18.83 -4.50 12.37
CA VAL A 630 20.27 -4.72 12.43
C VAL A 630 20.83 -4.25 13.77
N MET A 631 20.62 -2.98 14.12
CA MET A 631 21.22 -2.37 15.30
C MET A 631 20.78 -3.01 16.61
N TYR A 632 19.50 -3.38 16.74
CA TYR A 632 18.98 -3.99 17.97
C TYR A 632 19.28 -5.48 18.12
N THR A 633 19.66 -6.16 17.04
CA THR A 633 19.97 -7.59 17.09
C THR A 633 21.47 -7.87 17.08
N ARG A 634 22.31 -6.90 16.68
CA ARG A 634 23.78 -7.05 16.64
C ARG A 634 24.33 -7.47 18.01
N PRO A 635 25.17 -8.52 18.09
CA PRO A 635 25.76 -8.96 19.35
C PRO A 635 26.58 -7.85 20.01
N GLY A 636 26.31 -7.56 21.28
CA GLY A 636 27.03 -6.52 22.03
C GLY A 636 26.70 -5.09 21.61
N ALA A 637 25.71 -4.87 20.74
CA ALA A 637 25.28 -3.54 20.35
C ALA A 637 24.75 -2.77 21.57
N GLN A 638 25.21 -1.52 21.71
CA GLN A 638 24.62 -0.59 22.66
C GLN A 638 23.21 -0.22 22.20
N LYS A 639 22.30 -0.01 23.16
CA LYS A 639 20.98 0.51 22.85
C LYS A 639 21.12 1.85 22.13
N LEU A 640 20.48 1.96 20.97
CA LEU A 640 20.44 3.21 20.21
C LEU A 640 19.86 4.32 21.09
N LYS A 641 20.55 5.47 21.09
CA LYS A 641 20.08 6.71 21.71
C LYS A 641 19.91 7.79 20.64
N PRO A 642 18.81 7.74 19.86
CA PRO A 642 18.58 8.67 18.75
C PRO A 642 18.47 10.14 19.16
N ASN A 643 18.09 10.47 20.40
CA ASN A 643 17.99 11.87 20.88
C ASN A 643 17.11 12.78 19.99
N GLY A 644 16.04 12.24 19.42
CA GLY A 644 15.18 12.96 18.48
C GLY A 644 15.72 13.06 17.04
N ALA A 645 16.78 12.33 16.71
CA ALA A 645 17.34 12.31 15.36
C ALA A 645 16.41 11.60 14.36
N TRP A 646 16.55 12.00 13.11
CA TRP A 646 15.91 11.35 11.97
C TRP A 646 16.56 10.00 11.73
N LEU A 647 15.73 8.95 11.66
CA LEU A 647 16.20 7.59 11.49
C LEU A 647 16.96 7.41 10.17
N ASN A 648 16.53 8.12 9.12
CA ASN A 648 17.15 8.09 7.81
C ASN A 648 18.58 8.66 7.82
N ASP A 649 18.86 9.68 8.64
CA ASP A 649 20.22 10.23 8.75
C ASP A 649 21.16 9.25 9.45
N MET A 650 20.71 8.67 10.57
CA MET A 650 21.49 7.66 11.31
C MET A 650 21.78 6.42 10.45
N LEU A 651 20.78 5.98 9.69
CA LEU A 651 20.90 4.90 8.72
C LEU A 651 21.99 5.19 7.67
N ARG A 652 21.94 6.38 7.05
CA ARG A 652 22.85 6.76 5.97
C ARG A 652 24.28 6.93 6.48
N GLU A 653 24.46 7.42 7.71
CA GLU A 653 25.76 7.48 8.39
C GLU A 653 26.33 6.09 8.68
N GLU A 654 25.55 5.18 9.31
CA GLU A 654 25.98 3.81 9.64
C GLU A 654 26.33 2.98 8.41
N THR A 655 25.61 3.19 7.30
CA THR A 655 25.84 2.47 6.05
C THR A 655 27.02 3.04 5.24
N GLY A 656 27.56 4.20 5.62
CA GLY A 656 28.66 4.87 4.91
C GLY A 656 28.20 5.56 3.62
N GLN A 657 26.93 5.97 3.56
CA GLN A 657 26.29 6.61 2.40
C GLN A 657 25.74 7.98 2.80
N PRO A 658 26.54 8.98 3.25
CA PRO A 658 25.98 10.28 3.62
C PRO A 658 25.24 10.95 2.45
N TYR A 659 24.27 11.82 2.74
CA TYR A 659 23.56 12.58 1.71
C TYR A 659 24.52 13.48 0.94
N LEU A 660 24.46 13.43 -0.39
CA LEU A 660 25.28 14.27 -1.27
C LEU A 660 24.66 15.67 -1.43
N PRO A 661 25.47 16.70 -1.75
CA PRO A 661 24.94 18.03 -2.06
C PRO A 661 23.94 17.96 -3.24
N GLY A 662 22.71 18.44 -3.02
CA GLY A 662 21.63 18.41 -4.01
C GLY A 662 20.84 17.10 -4.07
N GLU A 663 21.18 16.09 -3.25
CA GLU A 663 20.35 14.89 -3.10
C GLU A 663 19.02 15.27 -2.41
N PRO A 664 17.86 14.92 -3.00
CA PRO A 664 16.56 15.18 -2.38
C PRO A 664 16.46 14.55 -1.00
N ARG A 665 16.11 15.36 0.01
CA ARG A 665 15.85 14.89 1.37
C ARG A 665 14.80 15.75 2.04
N LEU A 666 14.06 15.18 2.99
CA LEU A 666 13.08 15.97 3.74
C LEU A 666 13.81 17.05 4.57
N PRO A 667 13.31 18.28 4.65
CA PRO A 667 13.98 19.34 5.38
C PRO A 667 14.06 18.98 6.87
N ARG A 668 15.26 19.13 7.43
CA ARG A 668 15.52 18.84 8.84
C ARG A 668 15.12 20.04 9.67
N THR A 669 13.86 20.10 10.10
CA THR A 669 13.42 21.09 11.09
C THR A 669 13.84 20.64 12.49
N HIS A 670 14.39 21.55 13.29
CA HIS A 670 14.69 21.27 14.69
C HIS A 670 13.40 20.93 15.46
N LEU A 671 13.42 19.85 16.24
CA LEU A 671 12.33 19.51 17.16
C LEU A 671 12.22 20.59 18.24
N ASN A 672 11.21 21.45 18.12
CA ASN A 672 10.80 22.30 19.23
C ASN A 672 9.72 21.55 20.00
N MET A 673 10.13 20.69 20.96
CA MET A 673 9.18 20.02 21.85
C MET A 673 8.49 21.09 22.70
N GLN A 674 7.23 21.37 22.40
CA GLN A 674 6.38 22.20 23.25
C GLN A 674 5.74 21.28 24.29
N GLY A 675 6.12 21.47 25.55
CA GLY A 675 5.34 21.05 26.71
C GLY A 675 4.19 22.00 26.97
#